data_AF-A0A957Z8L5-F1
#
_entry.id   AF-A0A957Z8L5-F1
#
_cell.length_a   1.000
_cell.length_b   1.000
_cell.length_c   1.000
_cell.angle_alpha   90.00
_cell.angle_beta   90.00
_cell.angle_gamma   90.00
#
_symmetry.space_group_name_H-M   'P 1'
#
loop_
_entity.id
_entity.type
_entity.pdbx_description
1 polymer ?
#
loop_
_entity_poly.entity_id
_entity_poly.type
_entity_poly.pdbx_seq_one_letter_code
_entity_poly.pdbx_strand_id
1 'polypeptide(L)'
;MATTDPPGFAALLTAAIQQIKRREGKPVRVIQDELGYALGKAGGSMVEFWRKGNLPARHADVELLARLLVRRGRLDRAWLEAFLTTSGFGAGASALCDELFPADNLVPPPPTTAPFQAPPPAPHFVGREAALDTLGRILCGPAPGRVAALVGMGGAGKSTLAAQLAHTLARDFPDGVLWVYAVAVEPLTILQSWAQCYGYDFRTIPDVENRAAAVRGIWHGRRVLIVLDDVRDLAQLRPLLPGAGAALLLTTRDRDLAALANAQIVEVPPLDAVHSLALLRGIVGAARCAAEATAALAIVQTVGHLPLAVEIVARLLVRAPWQSLAEMAARLADATHRLDRLALKDMSVRAAFAVSWQVLPAELRAVFTALGLFRARSCTFAAVAATAGMAQAAVEDAVATLAALSLLTVDSGQRVRQHPLLADFAREQIADAAALEARWAAHYIAFAIEHQTDPACVDVEMDNLLAVLEQLAARRRWEDVARLVDALHPVWLAHAHYAQAARGYAWAVAAATARDDEVARAQALIRLGFVGCELGDFHTASEHLQAGQVAAAQTGADTLVAEALFLRVRIAIEQNELEQADEWLDACHRIYGAAGDAAGLARTQREQGLLAYRGGDYTTAFARCREALAIQDRSGDAAGMLASLRLLADTAMATGDLVQALECAQRGLTLAQTEGRHAELAEAHYTLATVQRLRGELGEAETHAAEALARFTRSGNRSFIAYTLYEQSVILGRQARTDAALSCALQACDMQQTLGDDYGRVTTLIQVGDLHAARGDLVTAVATWQTGLDLAREIRYPHLQAFVKRLDATSTTARDAEPAQSGQLGG
;
A
#
# COMPACT_ATOMS: atom_id res chain seq x y z
N MET A 1 40.43 17.68 -24.06
CA MET A 1 41.71 17.01 -23.75
C MET A 1 41.86 17.03 -22.25
N ALA A 2 41.78 15.87 -21.58
CA ALA A 2 41.90 15.80 -20.12
C ALA A 2 43.34 16.18 -19.74
N THR A 3 43.50 17.23 -18.94
CA THR A 3 44.79 17.68 -18.43
C THR A 3 45.27 16.71 -17.36
N THR A 4 46.28 15.90 -17.67
CA THR A 4 46.93 15.02 -16.70
C THR A 4 47.81 15.82 -15.75
N ASP A 5 47.81 15.43 -14.46
CA ASP A 5 48.64 16.02 -13.41
C ASP A 5 49.36 14.91 -12.64
N PRO A 6 50.50 14.40 -13.16
CA PRO A 6 51.24 13.30 -12.54
C PRO A 6 51.71 13.59 -11.10
N PRO A 7 52.17 14.81 -10.74
CA PRO A 7 52.45 15.19 -9.36
C PRO A 7 51.22 15.10 -8.45
N GLY A 8 50.07 15.64 -8.87
CA GLY A 8 48.82 15.57 -8.12
C GLY A 8 48.33 14.14 -7.91
N PHE A 9 48.41 13.30 -8.94
CA PHE A 9 48.07 11.89 -8.86
C PHE A 9 48.97 11.14 -7.85
N ALA A 10 50.28 11.35 -7.90
CA ALA A 10 51.22 10.70 -6.99
C ALA A 10 51.01 11.13 -5.52
N ALA A 11 50.63 12.40 -5.30
CA ALA A 11 50.27 12.91 -3.98
C ALA A 11 48.99 12.26 -3.44
N LEU A 12 47.93 12.19 -4.25
CA LEU A 12 46.65 11.56 -3.88
C LEU A 12 46.83 10.05 -3.60
N LEU A 13 47.58 9.34 -4.46
CA LEU A 13 47.91 7.93 -4.26
C LEU A 13 48.70 7.70 -2.96
N THR A 14 49.67 8.55 -2.68
CA THR A 14 50.47 8.45 -1.44
C THR A 14 49.63 8.76 -0.20
N ALA A 15 48.76 9.78 -0.25
CA ALA A 15 47.85 10.11 0.83
C ALA A 15 46.86 8.96 1.12
N ALA A 16 46.28 8.37 0.08
CA ALA A 16 45.39 7.23 0.19
C ALA A 16 46.07 6.02 0.83
N ILE A 17 47.29 5.68 0.43
CA ILE A 17 48.05 4.57 1.03
C ILE A 17 48.40 4.85 2.51
N GLN A 18 48.70 6.09 2.88
CA GLN A 18 48.92 6.46 4.29
C GLN A 18 47.62 6.38 5.11
N GLN A 19 46.48 6.69 4.51
CA GLN A 19 45.17 6.52 5.15
C GLN A 19 44.84 5.04 5.35
N ILE A 20 45.09 4.20 4.34
CA ILE A 20 44.97 2.74 4.45
C ILE A 20 45.89 2.21 5.55
N LYS A 21 47.15 2.67 5.62
CA LYS A 21 48.09 2.33 6.70
C LYS A 21 47.51 2.64 8.08
N ARG A 22 46.99 3.86 8.29
CA ARG A 22 46.41 4.27 9.57
C ARG A 22 45.21 3.41 9.96
N ARG A 23 44.40 3.01 8.97
CA ARG A 23 43.16 2.26 9.19
C ARG A 23 43.38 0.77 9.40
N GLU A 24 44.28 0.17 8.62
CA GLU A 24 44.52 -1.28 8.63
C GLU A 24 45.71 -1.69 9.51
N GLY A 25 46.52 -0.74 9.99
CA GLY A 25 47.69 -1.03 10.84
C GLY A 25 48.86 -1.72 10.11
N LYS A 26 48.78 -1.90 8.78
CA LYS A 26 49.78 -2.60 7.97
C LYS A 26 50.93 -1.69 7.52
N PRO A 27 52.17 -2.19 7.38
CA PRO A 27 53.26 -1.44 6.78
C PRO A 27 52.96 -1.03 5.33
N VAL A 28 53.46 0.14 4.90
CA VAL A 28 53.25 0.68 3.54
C VAL A 28 53.67 -0.31 2.45
N ARG A 29 54.77 -1.03 2.67
CA ARG A 29 55.28 -2.05 1.74
C ARG A 29 54.26 -3.18 1.51
N VAL A 30 53.61 -3.66 2.57
CA VAL A 30 52.58 -4.71 2.49
C VAL A 30 51.35 -4.22 1.72
N ILE A 31 50.92 -2.98 1.97
CA ILE A 31 49.79 -2.37 1.26
C ILE A 31 50.11 -2.21 -0.23
N GLN A 32 51.34 -1.82 -0.57
CA GLN A 32 51.78 -1.72 -1.97
C GLN A 32 51.79 -3.10 -2.65
N ASP A 33 52.30 -4.13 -1.97
CA ASP A 33 52.32 -5.50 -2.48
C ASP A 33 50.90 -6.02 -2.74
N GLU A 34 49.97 -5.85 -1.80
CA GLU A 34 48.56 -6.24 -1.96
C GLU A 34 47.86 -5.49 -3.10
N LEU A 35 48.09 -4.18 -3.24
CA LEU A 35 47.56 -3.39 -4.36
C LEU A 35 48.15 -3.88 -5.70
N GLY A 36 49.44 -4.20 -5.72
CA GLY A 36 50.12 -4.77 -6.88
C GLY A 36 49.53 -6.11 -7.30
N TYR A 37 49.32 -7.04 -6.35
CA TYR A 37 48.72 -8.34 -6.63
C TYR A 37 47.28 -8.24 -7.14
N ALA A 38 46.49 -7.33 -6.56
CA ALA A 38 45.12 -7.09 -7.03
C ALA A 38 45.07 -6.55 -8.47
N LEU A 39 46.10 -5.81 -8.90
CA LEU A 39 46.29 -5.33 -10.28
C LEU A 39 46.90 -6.40 -11.22
N GLY A 40 47.07 -7.64 -10.76
CA GLY A 40 47.72 -8.72 -11.50
C GLY A 40 49.22 -8.48 -11.72
N LYS A 41 49.89 -7.72 -10.83
CA LYS A 41 51.34 -7.44 -10.88
C LYS A 41 52.08 -8.24 -9.81
N ALA A 42 53.36 -8.50 -10.06
CA ALA A 42 54.24 -9.18 -9.11
C ALA A 42 54.72 -8.21 -8.01
N GLY A 43 53.89 -8.01 -6.98
CA GLY A 43 54.19 -7.16 -5.83
C GLY A 43 54.04 -5.65 -6.08
N GLY A 44 54.52 -4.84 -5.13
CA GLY A 44 54.21 -3.42 -5.01
C GLY A 44 55.10 -2.45 -5.78
N SER A 45 56.05 -2.97 -6.57
CA SER A 45 57.02 -2.17 -7.33
C SER A 45 56.36 -1.19 -8.31
N MET A 46 55.27 -1.60 -8.97
CA MET A 46 54.48 -0.74 -9.86
C MET A 46 53.76 0.37 -9.11
N VAL A 47 53.21 0.07 -7.93
CA VAL A 47 52.54 1.07 -7.08
C VAL A 47 53.56 2.07 -6.53
N GLU A 48 54.77 1.62 -6.20
CA GLU A 48 55.89 2.51 -5.84
C GLU A 48 56.32 3.41 -7.00
N PHE A 49 56.41 2.86 -8.22
CA PHE A 49 56.74 3.61 -9.43
C PHE A 49 55.74 4.75 -9.69
N TRP A 50 54.44 4.49 -9.49
CA TRP A 50 53.39 5.50 -9.66
C TRP A 50 53.41 6.59 -8.58
N ARG A 51 53.74 6.23 -7.34
CA ARG A 51 53.94 7.19 -6.25
C ARG A 51 55.12 8.15 -6.47
N LYS A 52 56.03 7.84 -7.40
CA LYS A 52 57.16 8.71 -7.76
C LYS A 52 56.84 9.68 -8.92
N GLY A 53 55.55 9.82 -9.28
CA GLY A 53 55.11 10.80 -10.30
C GLY A 53 54.88 10.22 -11.69
N ASN A 54 54.73 8.89 -11.81
CA ASN A 54 54.41 8.24 -13.08
C ASN A 54 52.94 7.82 -13.11
N LEU A 55 52.27 7.98 -14.25
CA LEU A 55 50.88 7.58 -14.41
C LEU A 55 50.75 6.12 -14.90
N PRO A 56 49.68 5.39 -14.53
CA PRO A 56 49.38 4.10 -15.12
C PRO A 56 49.10 4.24 -16.63
N ALA A 57 49.69 3.36 -17.45
CA ALA A 57 49.54 3.39 -18.89
C ALA A 57 48.16 2.90 -19.38
N ARG A 58 47.43 2.12 -18.55
CA ARG A 58 46.11 1.56 -18.89
C ARG A 58 45.03 2.19 -18.01
N HIS A 59 43.92 2.58 -18.63
CA HIS A 59 42.74 3.07 -17.91
C HIS A 59 42.21 2.03 -16.90
N ALA A 60 42.23 0.74 -17.26
CA ALA A 60 41.83 -0.33 -16.36
C ALA A 60 42.67 -0.40 -15.07
N ASP A 61 43.95 -0.03 -15.13
CA ASP A 61 44.81 0.02 -13.94
C ASP A 61 44.42 1.20 -13.03
N VAL A 62 44.05 2.36 -13.61
CA VAL A 62 43.57 3.52 -12.85
C VAL A 62 42.22 3.23 -12.19
N GLU A 63 41.29 2.65 -12.93
CA GLU A 63 39.95 2.30 -12.43
C GLU A 63 40.03 1.29 -11.27
N LEU A 64 40.76 0.20 -11.47
CA LEU A 64 40.90 -0.83 -10.44
C LEU A 64 41.62 -0.27 -9.21
N LEU A 65 42.66 0.54 -9.41
CA LEU A 65 43.35 1.22 -8.32
C LEU A 65 42.41 2.19 -7.58
N ALA A 66 41.58 2.96 -8.28
CA ALA A 66 40.59 3.86 -7.68
C ALA A 66 39.57 3.10 -6.81
N ARG A 67 39.01 1.99 -7.32
CA ARG A 67 38.08 1.11 -6.59
C ARG A 67 38.71 0.57 -5.30
N LEU A 68 39.95 0.08 -5.39
CA LEU A 68 40.69 -0.45 -4.25
C LEU A 68 40.99 0.63 -3.21
N LEU A 69 41.41 1.81 -3.65
CA LEU A 69 41.76 2.92 -2.75
C LEU A 69 40.54 3.51 -2.06
N VAL A 70 39.42 3.72 -2.77
CA VAL A 70 38.16 4.18 -2.17
C VAL A 70 37.68 3.21 -1.11
N ARG A 71 37.63 1.91 -1.43
CA ARG A 71 37.13 0.88 -0.51
C ARG A 71 38.01 0.71 0.73
N ARG A 72 39.32 0.58 0.53
CA ARG A 72 40.28 0.36 1.62
C ARG A 72 40.56 1.63 2.41
N GLY A 73 40.57 2.79 1.75
CA GLY A 73 40.82 4.09 2.36
C GLY A 73 39.61 4.75 3.01
N ARG A 74 38.36 4.35 2.66
CA ARG A 74 37.14 5.13 2.96
C ARG A 74 37.30 6.59 2.47
N LEU A 75 37.77 6.72 1.24
CA LEU A 75 37.94 8.02 0.60
C LEU A 75 36.58 8.49 0.09
N ASP A 76 36.36 9.80 0.00
CA ASP A 76 35.08 10.38 -0.40
C ASP A 76 35.02 10.60 -1.92
N ARG A 77 33.82 10.97 -2.40
CA ARG A 77 33.57 11.24 -3.82
C ARG A 77 34.49 12.35 -4.36
N ALA A 78 34.75 13.39 -3.58
CA ALA A 78 35.64 14.48 -3.96
C ALA A 78 37.08 14.01 -4.19
N TRP A 79 37.59 13.10 -3.34
CA TRP A 79 38.88 12.47 -3.56
C TRP A 79 38.90 11.63 -4.84
N LEU A 80 37.85 10.85 -5.11
CA LEU A 80 37.77 10.01 -6.32
C LEU A 80 37.74 10.87 -7.59
N GLU A 81 36.93 11.93 -7.62
CA GLU A 81 36.86 12.87 -8.74
C GLU A 81 38.24 13.53 -9.00
N ALA A 82 38.94 13.95 -7.93
CA ALA A 82 40.29 14.49 -8.04
C ALA A 82 41.31 13.44 -8.54
N PHE A 83 41.21 12.19 -8.07
CA PHE A 83 42.10 11.09 -8.46
C PHE A 83 41.92 10.69 -9.94
N LEU A 84 40.69 10.63 -10.42
CA LEU A 84 40.37 10.32 -11.83
C LEU A 84 40.75 11.49 -12.74
N THR A 85 40.56 12.73 -12.28
CA THR A 85 40.95 13.93 -13.03
C THR A 85 42.48 14.02 -13.18
N THR A 86 43.23 13.87 -12.09
CA THR A 86 44.71 13.97 -12.10
C THR A 86 45.38 12.83 -12.88
N SER A 87 44.74 11.66 -12.97
CA SER A 87 45.21 10.53 -13.81
C SER A 87 44.86 10.64 -15.29
N GLY A 88 44.01 11.59 -15.69
CA GLY A 88 43.52 11.72 -17.07
C GLY A 88 42.48 10.67 -17.46
N PHE A 89 41.85 10.00 -16.47
CA PHE A 89 40.76 9.05 -16.69
C PHE A 89 39.50 9.80 -17.11
N GLY A 90 39.39 10.16 -18.39
CA GLY A 90 38.30 11.01 -18.89
C GLY A 90 37.01 10.25 -19.20
N ALA A 91 37.11 9.14 -19.94
CA ALA A 91 35.94 8.34 -20.33
C ALA A 91 35.55 7.39 -19.19
N GLY A 92 34.35 7.54 -18.64
CA GLY A 92 33.82 6.69 -17.57
C GLY A 92 34.02 7.22 -16.15
N ALA A 93 34.63 8.39 -15.95
CA ALA A 93 34.84 8.95 -14.61
C ALA A 93 33.54 9.21 -13.85
N SER A 94 32.54 9.80 -14.50
CA SER A 94 31.22 10.04 -13.88
C SER A 94 30.55 8.71 -13.51
N ALA A 95 30.54 7.75 -14.43
CA ALA A 95 29.95 6.43 -14.19
C ALA A 95 30.63 5.71 -13.01
N LEU A 96 31.96 5.76 -12.92
CA LEU A 96 32.70 5.19 -11.81
C LEU A 96 32.45 5.92 -10.48
N CYS A 97 32.26 7.25 -10.50
CA CYS A 97 31.88 8.02 -9.31
C CYS A 97 30.46 7.71 -8.86
N ASP A 98 29.51 7.58 -9.79
CA ASP A 98 28.12 7.26 -9.50
C ASP A 98 27.95 5.79 -9.07
N GLU A 99 28.81 4.89 -9.55
CA GLU A 99 28.85 3.49 -9.13
C GLU A 99 29.46 3.30 -7.73
N LEU A 100 30.57 4.01 -7.42
CA LEU A 100 31.26 3.89 -6.13
C LEU A 100 30.65 4.76 -5.02
N PHE A 101 29.97 5.84 -5.41
CA PHE A 101 29.20 6.72 -4.53
C PHE A 101 27.81 6.95 -5.12
N PRO A 102 26.98 5.89 -5.19
CA PRO A 102 25.58 6.05 -5.57
C PRO A 102 24.94 6.97 -4.53
N ALA A 103 24.22 7.99 -4.98
CA ALA A 103 23.42 8.80 -4.06
C ALA A 103 22.53 7.85 -3.26
N ASP A 104 22.59 7.94 -1.93
CA ASP A 104 21.87 7.07 -0.98
C ASP A 104 20.42 6.87 -1.42
N ASN A 105 20.16 5.75 -2.11
CA ASN A 105 18.85 5.34 -2.58
C ASN A 105 18.56 3.95 -1.98
N LEU A 106 18.30 3.92 -0.67
CA LEU A 106 17.49 2.87 -0.03
C LEU A 106 15.98 3.09 -0.24
N VAL A 107 15.61 3.86 -1.25
CA VAL A 107 14.25 4.12 -1.67
C VAL A 107 14.26 4.00 -3.21
N PRO A 108 13.35 3.23 -3.84
CA PRO A 108 13.22 3.24 -5.29
C PRO A 108 12.97 4.69 -5.75
N PRO A 109 13.35 5.07 -6.99
CA PRO A 109 13.10 6.43 -7.46
C PRO A 109 11.59 6.71 -7.31
N PRO A 110 11.20 7.87 -6.73
CA PRO A 110 9.79 8.23 -6.65
C PRO A 110 9.20 8.27 -8.07
N PRO A 111 7.88 8.05 -8.22
CA PRO A 111 7.22 8.36 -9.47
C PRO A 111 7.58 9.80 -9.89
N THR A 112 7.69 10.00 -11.20
CA THR A 112 8.22 11.20 -11.86
C THR A 112 7.47 12.52 -11.60
N THR A 113 6.49 12.54 -10.69
CA THR A 113 5.85 13.75 -10.15
C THR A 113 5.28 13.46 -8.76
N ALA A 114 5.60 14.30 -7.76
CA ALA A 114 4.97 14.22 -6.44
C ALA A 114 3.44 14.41 -6.54
N PRO A 115 2.63 13.59 -5.85
CA PRO A 115 1.18 13.68 -5.96
C PRO A 115 0.66 15.00 -5.38
N PHE A 116 -0.29 15.63 -6.05
CA PHE A 116 -0.99 16.81 -5.53
C PHE A 116 -2.50 16.64 -5.72
N GLN A 117 -3.21 16.35 -4.64
CA GLN A 117 -4.62 15.95 -4.66
C GLN A 117 -5.58 17.00 -4.08
N ALA A 118 -5.06 18.14 -3.61
CA ALA A 118 -5.91 19.15 -2.98
C ALA A 118 -6.88 19.79 -4.00
N PRO A 119 -8.14 20.05 -3.61
CA PRO A 119 -9.09 20.74 -4.48
C PRO A 119 -8.63 22.18 -4.78
N PRO A 120 -9.16 22.81 -5.84
CA PRO A 120 -8.79 24.18 -6.19
C PRO A 120 -9.15 25.17 -5.05
N PRO A 121 -8.37 26.24 -4.86
CA PRO A 121 -8.66 27.26 -3.86
C PRO A 121 -9.95 28.02 -4.20
N ALA A 122 -10.64 28.53 -3.19
CA ALA A 122 -11.83 29.34 -3.40
C ALA A 122 -11.47 30.68 -4.07
N PRO A 123 -12.27 31.16 -5.04
CA PRO A 123 -11.98 32.41 -5.76
C PRO A 123 -12.09 33.65 -4.87
N HIS A 124 -12.91 33.60 -3.81
CA HIS A 124 -13.02 34.64 -2.81
C HIS A 124 -12.72 34.06 -1.43
N PHE A 125 -11.55 34.36 -0.89
CA PHE A 125 -11.09 33.88 0.41
C PHE A 125 -10.74 35.08 1.29
N VAL A 126 -11.28 35.13 2.51
CA VAL A 126 -11.18 36.30 3.41
C VAL A 126 -11.08 35.89 4.89
N GLY A 127 -10.31 36.66 5.67
CA GLY A 127 -10.39 36.67 7.14
C GLY A 127 -9.83 35.43 7.84
N ARG A 128 -8.87 34.74 7.23
CA ARG A 128 -8.26 33.50 7.75
C ARG A 128 -6.74 33.53 7.77
N GLU A 129 -6.14 34.71 7.64
CA GLU A 129 -4.69 34.91 7.56
C GLU A 129 -4.00 34.40 8.83
N ALA A 130 -4.50 34.75 10.01
CA ALA A 130 -3.95 34.28 11.28
C ALA A 130 -4.04 32.75 11.46
N ALA A 131 -5.09 32.12 10.91
CA ALA A 131 -5.25 30.68 10.95
C ALA A 131 -4.26 29.99 10.00
N LEU A 132 -4.07 30.51 8.78
CA LEU A 132 -3.08 30.03 7.83
C LEU A 132 -1.66 30.11 8.42
N ASP A 133 -1.29 31.25 9.02
CA ASP A 133 0.02 31.44 9.65
C ASP A 133 0.25 30.47 10.81
N THR A 134 -0.80 30.23 11.61
CA THR A 134 -0.73 29.28 12.73
C THR A 134 -0.56 27.85 12.24
N LEU A 135 -1.37 27.42 11.27
CA LEU A 135 -1.27 26.08 10.69
C LEU A 135 0.07 25.85 9.98
N GLY A 136 0.57 26.86 9.24
CA GLY A 136 1.89 26.80 8.60
C GLY A 136 3.00 26.55 9.63
N ARG A 137 2.99 27.28 10.76
CA ARG A 137 3.96 27.06 11.84
C ARG A 137 3.86 25.66 12.46
N ILE A 138 2.66 25.10 12.58
CA ILE A 138 2.45 23.76 13.15
C ILE A 138 2.94 22.68 12.18
N LEU A 139 2.50 22.74 10.92
CA LEU A 139 2.73 21.69 9.92
C LEU A 139 4.15 21.73 9.33
N CYS A 140 4.79 22.90 9.30
CA CYS A 140 6.17 23.07 8.83
C CYS A 140 7.19 23.14 9.98
N GLY A 141 6.75 22.99 11.23
CA GLY A 141 7.62 23.02 12.41
C GLY A 141 8.59 21.83 12.49
N PRO A 142 9.67 21.93 13.29
CA PRO A 142 10.71 20.89 13.38
C PRO A 142 10.34 19.69 14.28
N ALA A 143 9.19 19.71 14.96
CA ALA A 143 8.81 18.67 15.92
C ALA A 143 8.27 17.40 15.23
N PRO A 144 8.56 16.20 15.75
CA PRO A 144 7.90 14.97 15.32
C PRO A 144 6.41 14.99 15.68
N GLY A 145 5.54 14.41 14.84
CA GLY A 145 4.10 14.34 15.10
C GLY A 145 3.33 15.62 14.76
N ARG A 146 3.47 16.11 13.52
CA ARG A 146 2.88 17.37 13.03
C ARG A 146 1.41 17.19 12.69
N VAL A 147 0.55 17.12 13.71
CA VAL A 147 -0.90 16.95 13.55
C VAL A 147 -1.63 18.23 13.93
N ALA A 148 -2.40 18.78 13.00
CA ALA A 148 -3.28 19.93 13.23
C ALA A 148 -4.73 19.58 12.90
N ALA A 149 -5.66 20.16 13.64
CA ALA A 149 -7.09 19.96 13.42
C ALA A 149 -7.81 21.29 13.26
N LEU A 150 -8.56 21.42 12.17
CA LEU A 150 -9.55 22.48 11.98
C LEU A 150 -10.87 22.02 12.60
N VAL A 151 -11.30 22.69 13.66
CA VAL A 151 -12.53 22.36 14.40
C VAL A 151 -13.52 23.51 14.29
N GLY A 152 -14.77 23.22 13.96
CA GLY A 152 -15.80 24.24 13.83
C GLY A 152 -17.09 23.72 13.23
N MET A 153 -18.15 24.53 13.25
CA MET A 153 -19.46 24.14 12.76
C MET A 153 -19.51 23.89 11.24
N GLY A 154 -20.57 23.24 10.76
CA GLY A 154 -20.78 23.03 9.33
C GLY A 154 -20.94 24.35 8.58
N GLY A 155 -20.36 24.48 7.38
CA GLY A 155 -20.43 25.71 6.59
C GLY A 155 -19.48 26.84 7.02
N ALA A 156 -18.68 26.66 8.09
CA ALA A 156 -17.70 27.66 8.56
C ALA A 156 -16.47 27.83 7.64
N GLY A 157 -16.29 26.97 6.63
CA GLY A 157 -15.18 27.06 5.66
C GLY A 157 -13.91 26.29 6.03
N LYS A 158 -14.00 25.24 6.87
CA LYS A 158 -12.84 24.41 7.25
C LYS A 158 -12.15 23.77 6.04
N SER A 159 -12.92 23.11 5.18
CA SER A 159 -12.40 22.46 3.97
C SER A 159 -11.81 23.48 3.00
N THR A 160 -12.43 24.66 2.87
CA THR A 160 -11.90 25.79 2.07
C THR A 160 -10.57 26.29 2.63
N LEU A 161 -10.45 26.45 3.95
CA LEU A 161 -9.20 26.83 4.62
C LEU A 161 -8.10 25.77 4.43
N ALA A 162 -8.45 24.49 4.56
CA ALA A 162 -7.52 23.38 4.33
C ALA A 162 -7.02 23.35 2.87
N ALA A 163 -7.91 23.57 1.89
CA ALA A 163 -7.54 23.64 0.48
C ALA A 163 -6.59 24.83 0.21
N GLN A 164 -6.93 26.02 0.71
CA GLN A 164 -6.06 27.20 0.59
C GLN A 164 -4.68 26.95 1.20
N LEU A 165 -4.63 26.32 2.38
CA LEU A 165 -3.39 25.98 3.05
C LEU A 165 -2.55 24.97 2.23
N ALA A 166 -3.18 23.93 1.70
CA ALA A 166 -2.51 22.91 0.89
C ALA A 166 -1.82 23.50 -0.35
N HIS A 167 -2.48 24.44 -1.05
CA HIS A 167 -1.88 25.18 -2.16
C HIS A 167 -0.75 26.12 -1.70
N THR A 168 -0.93 26.79 -0.56
CA THR A 168 0.07 27.71 0.00
C THR A 168 1.35 26.97 0.42
N LEU A 169 1.21 25.80 1.04
CA LEU A 169 2.30 24.98 1.54
C LEU A 169 2.82 23.95 0.52
N ALA A 170 2.35 23.95 -0.73
CA ALA A 170 2.74 22.95 -1.72
C ALA A 170 4.28 22.82 -1.89
N ARG A 171 4.99 23.96 -1.84
CA ARG A 171 6.46 24.00 -1.93
C ARG A 171 7.16 23.45 -0.69
N ASP A 172 6.48 23.48 0.45
CA ASP A 172 6.95 22.92 1.72
C ASP A 172 6.69 21.41 1.83
N PHE A 173 6.00 20.80 0.88
CA PHE A 173 5.80 19.36 0.87
C PHE A 173 6.15 18.81 -0.51
N PRO A 174 7.44 18.87 -0.90
CA PRO A 174 7.90 18.50 -2.25
C PRO A 174 7.65 17.04 -2.60
N ASP A 175 7.46 16.18 -1.61
CA ASP A 175 7.20 14.75 -1.83
C ASP A 175 5.71 14.43 -1.97
N GLY A 176 4.81 15.40 -1.74
CA GLY A 176 3.40 15.30 -2.12
C GLY A 176 2.41 15.91 -1.14
N VAL A 177 1.23 16.24 -1.65
CA VAL A 177 0.04 16.64 -0.90
C VAL A 177 -1.08 15.66 -1.22
N LEU A 178 -1.42 14.84 -0.23
CA LEU A 178 -2.47 13.83 -0.30
C LEU A 178 -3.75 14.39 0.32
N TRP A 179 -4.88 14.21 -0.36
CA TRP A 179 -6.18 14.72 0.09
C TRP A 179 -7.21 13.61 0.02
N VAL A 180 -7.85 13.35 1.15
CA VAL A 180 -8.93 12.37 1.25
C VAL A 180 -10.10 12.97 1.98
N TYR A 181 -11.28 12.75 1.44
CA TYR A 181 -12.52 13.02 2.14
C TYR A 181 -12.89 11.76 2.95
N ALA A 182 -12.79 11.87 4.27
CA ALA A 182 -12.77 10.71 5.16
C ALA A 182 -14.16 10.12 5.45
N VAL A 183 -15.26 10.73 5.00
CA VAL A 183 -16.60 10.25 5.39
C VAL A 183 -16.91 8.89 4.76
N ALA A 184 -17.11 7.89 5.62
CA ALA A 184 -17.57 6.54 5.27
C ALA A 184 -16.65 5.74 4.33
N VAL A 185 -15.35 6.06 4.31
CA VAL A 185 -14.33 5.33 3.54
C VAL A 185 -13.49 4.44 4.46
N GLU A 186 -13.35 3.16 4.16
CA GLU A 186 -12.56 2.26 5.01
C GLU A 186 -11.04 2.61 4.99
N PRO A 187 -10.33 2.55 6.14
CA PRO A 187 -8.92 2.93 6.20
C PRO A 187 -8.02 2.16 5.22
N LEU A 188 -8.30 0.87 4.99
CA LEU A 188 -7.56 0.03 4.05
C LEU A 188 -7.58 0.58 2.61
N THR A 189 -8.71 1.14 2.20
CA THR A 189 -8.91 1.77 0.88
C THR A 189 -8.09 3.07 0.77
N ILE A 190 -8.12 3.88 1.83
CA ILE A 190 -7.33 5.13 1.89
C ILE A 190 -5.83 4.82 1.81
N LEU A 191 -5.36 3.87 2.62
CA LEU A 191 -3.96 3.44 2.65
C LEU A 191 -3.50 2.90 1.29
N GLN A 192 -4.35 2.13 0.61
CA GLN A 192 -4.06 1.64 -0.74
C GLN A 192 -3.97 2.77 -1.76
N SER A 193 -4.92 3.71 -1.74
CA SER A 193 -4.91 4.88 -2.64
C SER A 193 -3.62 5.70 -2.47
N TRP A 194 -3.18 5.90 -1.22
CA TRP A 194 -1.91 6.57 -0.94
C TRP A 194 -0.71 5.76 -1.43
N ALA A 195 -0.68 4.44 -1.22
CA ALA A 195 0.39 3.57 -1.73
C ALA A 195 0.53 3.66 -3.26
N GLN A 196 -0.60 3.63 -3.98
CA GLN A 196 -0.65 3.73 -5.44
C GLN A 196 -0.10 5.06 -5.97
N CYS A 197 -0.31 6.18 -5.25
CA CYS A 197 0.27 7.47 -5.60
C CYS A 197 1.81 7.44 -5.65
N TYR A 198 2.43 6.48 -4.97
CA TYR A 198 3.87 6.27 -4.96
C TYR A 198 4.31 5.02 -5.75
N GLY A 199 3.40 4.39 -6.50
CA GLY A 199 3.67 3.21 -7.33
C GLY A 199 3.73 1.87 -6.59
N TYR A 200 3.16 1.81 -5.37
CA TYR A 200 3.07 0.57 -4.59
C TYR A 200 1.66 -0.01 -4.64
N ASP A 201 1.58 -1.34 -4.54
CA ASP A 201 0.31 -2.05 -4.37
C ASP A 201 0.36 -2.90 -3.10
N PHE A 202 -0.39 -2.51 -2.07
CA PHE A 202 -0.41 -3.19 -0.77
C PHE A 202 -1.72 -3.94 -0.50
N ARG A 203 -2.51 -4.23 -1.54
CA ARG A 203 -3.80 -4.93 -1.40
C ARG A 203 -3.65 -6.32 -0.77
N THR A 204 -2.48 -6.94 -0.94
CA THR A 204 -2.13 -8.24 -0.34
C THR A 204 -1.81 -8.19 1.16
N ILE A 205 -1.77 -7.00 1.79
CA ILE A 205 -1.58 -6.86 3.25
C ILE A 205 -2.97 -6.67 3.87
N PRO A 206 -3.70 -7.72 4.30
CA PRO A 206 -5.11 -7.62 4.70
C PRO A 206 -5.30 -6.84 6.01
N ASP A 207 -4.29 -6.87 6.88
CA ASP A 207 -4.32 -6.18 8.17
C ASP A 207 -4.07 -4.67 8.02
N VAL A 208 -4.94 -3.89 8.66
CA VAL A 208 -4.94 -2.43 8.59
C VAL A 208 -3.71 -1.82 9.22
N GLU A 209 -3.24 -2.37 10.34
CA GLU A 209 -2.07 -1.83 11.05
C GLU A 209 -0.78 -2.10 10.29
N ASN A 210 -0.63 -3.30 9.73
CA ASN A 210 0.49 -3.66 8.88
C ASN A 210 0.52 -2.85 7.58
N ARG A 211 -0.64 -2.66 6.93
CA ARG A 211 -0.72 -1.82 5.73
C ARG A 211 -0.41 -0.36 6.06
N ALA A 212 -0.90 0.14 7.19
CA ALA A 212 -0.59 1.47 7.68
C ALA A 212 0.91 1.65 7.97
N ALA A 213 1.55 0.64 8.57
CA ALA A 213 2.99 0.63 8.81
C ALA A 213 3.79 0.66 7.50
N ALA A 214 3.38 -0.13 6.50
CA ALA A 214 4.00 -0.12 5.17
C ALA A 214 3.88 1.25 4.49
N VAL A 215 2.70 1.89 4.55
CA VAL A 215 2.49 3.25 4.01
C VAL A 215 3.32 4.29 4.77
N ARG A 216 3.41 4.20 6.10
CA ARG A 216 4.33 5.06 6.88
C ARG A 216 5.79 4.88 6.49
N GLY A 217 6.17 3.66 6.09
CA GLY A 217 7.49 3.36 5.52
C GLY A 217 7.76 4.13 4.23
N ILE A 218 6.75 4.32 3.37
CA ILE A 218 6.87 5.14 2.16
C ILE A 218 7.19 6.60 2.52
N TRP A 219 6.58 7.13 3.57
CA TRP A 219 6.76 8.53 3.99
C TRP A 219 7.99 8.76 4.86
N HIS A 220 8.71 7.70 5.24
CA HIS A 220 9.91 7.84 6.04
C HIS A 220 10.98 8.66 5.28
N GLY A 221 11.48 9.72 5.91
CA GLY A 221 12.43 10.64 5.30
C GLY A 221 11.85 11.60 4.24
N ARG A 222 10.53 11.55 3.98
CA ARG A 222 9.83 12.41 3.00
C ARG A 222 9.01 13.51 3.66
N ARG A 223 8.87 14.64 2.99
CA ARG A 223 8.00 15.77 3.35
C ARG A 223 6.67 15.66 2.61
N VAL A 224 5.71 14.95 3.20
CA VAL A 224 4.35 14.78 2.70
C VAL A 224 3.35 15.50 3.61
N LEU A 225 2.37 16.21 3.01
CA LEU A 225 1.19 16.74 3.71
C LEU A 225 -0.01 15.84 3.43
N ILE A 226 -0.66 15.36 4.49
CA ILE A 226 -1.88 14.58 4.41
C ILE A 226 -3.04 15.45 4.89
N VAL A 227 -4.11 15.54 4.11
CA VAL A 227 -5.33 16.22 4.50
C VAL A 227 -6.49 15.22 4.57
N LEU A 228 -7.04 15.05 5.77
CA LEU A 228 -8.25 14.26 6.03
C LEU A 228 -9.44 15.19 6.25
N ASP A 229 -10.28 15.33 5.24
CA ASP A 229 -11.42 16.26 5.26
C ASP A 229 -12.72 15.57 5.72
N ASP A 230 -13.40 16.19 6.69
CA ASP A 230 -14.65 15.77 7.34
C ASP A 230 -14.54 14.43 8.10
N VAL A 231 -13.53 14.30 8.97
CA VAL A 231 -13.34 13.14 9.85
C VAL A 231 -14.43 13.08 10.92
N ARG A 232 -15.07 11.92 11.07
CA ARG A 232 -16.20 11.70 12.00
C ARG A 232 -15.99 10.54 12.98
N ASP A 233 -15.01 9.68 12.74
CA ASP A 233 -14.75 8.48 13.55
C ASP A 233 -13.26 8.37 13.91
N LEU A 234 -12.99 8.16 15.20
CA LEU A 234 -11.65 7.97 15.72
C LEU A 234 -11.06 6.60 15.34
N ALA A 235 -11.88 5.55 15.26
CA ALA A 235 -11.43 4.22 14.89
C ALA A 235 -10.87 4.21 13.46
N GLN A 236 -11.50 4.98 12.57
CA GLN A 236 -11.04 5.18 11.20
C GLN A 236 -9.75 6.02 11.11
N LEU A 237 -9.59 7.01 12.00
CA LEU A 237 -8.46 7.92 11.99
C LEU A 237 -7.15 7.26 12.44
N ARG A 238 -7.21 6.37 13.46
CA ARG A 238 -6.03 5.78 14.11
C ARG A 238 -5.02 5.15 13.14
N PRO A 239 -5.42 4.28 12.20
CA PRO A 239 -4.47 3.68 11.26
C PRO A 239 -3.88 4.69 10.27
N LEU A 240 -4.56 5.81 10.02
CA LEU A 240 -4.15 6.82 9.04
C LEU A 240 -3.15 7.84 9.58
N LEU A 241 -2.78 7.75 10.86
CA LEU A 241 -1.82 8.67 11.47
C LEU A 241 -0.41 8.48 10.86
N PRO A 242 0.26 9.55 10.39
CA PRO A 242 1.50 9.46 9.62
C PRO A 242 2.78 9.04 10.37
N GLY A 243 2.73 8.86 11.70
CA GLY A 243 3.93 8.66 12.50
C GLY A 243 4.89 9.87 12.43
N ALA A 244 6.20 9.63 12.53
CA ALA A 244 7.22 10.69 12.66
C ALA A 244 7.68 11.36 11.34
N GLY A 245 7.13 10.98 10.17
CA GLY A 245 7.61 11.46 8.86
C GLY A 245 6.77 12.57 8.23
N ALA A 246 5.45 12.39 8.15
CA ALA A 246 4.54 13.29 7.42
C ALA A 246 3.73 14.22 8.35
N ALA A 247 3.20 15.30 7.78
CA ALA A 247 2.30 16.22 8.47
C ALA A 247 0.85 15.86 8.17
N LEU A 248 -0.04 15.97 9.17
CA LEU A 248 -1.46 15.68 9.06
C LEU A 248 -2.28 16.93 9.40
N LEU A 249 -3.14 17.32 8.47
CA LEU A 249 -4.25 18.24 8.71
C LEU A 249 -5.55 17.45 8.67
N LEU A 250 -6.37 17.56 9.70
CA LEU A 250 -7.73 17.02 9.67
C LEU A 250 -8.78 18.12 9.84
N THR A 251 -9.93 17.97 9.20
CA THR A 251 -11.09 18.81 9.45
C THR A 251 -12.17 17.99 10.14
N THR A 252 -12.75 18.53 11.20
CA THR A 252 -13.83 17.85 11.93
C THR A 252 -14.76 18.85 12.61
N ARG A 253 -15.94 18.36 12.99
CA ARG A 253 -16.87 19.08 13.87
C ARG A 253 -16.70 18.67 15.34
N ASP A 254 -16.02 17.56 15.58
CA ASP A 254 -15.87 16.94 16.88
C ASP A 254 -14.52 17.36 17.49
N ARG A 255 -14.60 18.16 18.57
CA ARG A 255 -13.42 18.64 19.29
C ARG A 255 -12.73 17.52 20.05
N ASP A 256 -13.49 16.56 20.58
CA ASP A 256 -12.95 15.46 21.38
C ASP A 256 -12.19 14.50 20.48
N LEU A 257 -12.70 14.24 19.28
CA LEU A 257 -11.98 13.48 18.25
C LEU A 257 -10.63 14.12 17.91
N ALA A 258 -10.59 15.44 17.69
CA ALA A 258 -9.35 16.15 17.41
C ALA A 258 -8.35 16.08 18.57
N ALA A 259 -8.84 16.18 19.82
CA ALA A 259 -8.00 16.05 21.01
C ALA A 259 -7.43 14.63 21.16
N LEU A 260 -8.24 13.60 20.93
CA LEU A 260 -7.82 12.19 20.98
C LEU A 260 -6.83 11.82 19.87
N ALA A 261 -6.84 12.56 18.76
CA ALA A 261 -5.83 12.46 17.70
C ALA A 261 -4.49 13.15 18.06
N ASN A 262 -4.37 13.73 19.25
CA ASN A 262 -3.24 14.57 19.68
C ASN A 262 -2.96 15.73 18.70
N ALA A 263 -4.02 16.26 18.07
CA ALA A 263 -3.92 17.34 17.12
C ALA A 263 -3.85 18.70 17.83
N GLN A 264 -3.04 19.61 17.30
CA GLN A 264 -3.14 21.02 17.68
C GLN A 264 -4.41 21.62 17.06
N ILE A 265 -5.36 21.98 17.92
CA ILE A 265 -6.68 22.45 17.50
C ILE A 265 -6.61 23.93 17.13
N VAL A 266 -7.04 24.24 15.91
CA VAL A 266 -7.31 25.60 15.43
C VAL A 266 -8.82 25.72 15.23
N GLU A 267 -9.46 26.53 16.08
CA GLU A 267 -10.89 26.78 15.97
C GLU A 267 -11.20 27.64 14.74
N VAL A 268 -12.20 27.23 13.97
CA VAL A 268 -12.69 27.92 12.77
C VAL A 268 -14.09 28.45 13.08
N PRO A 269 -14.19 29.66 13.66
CA PRO A 269 -15.48 30.29 13.90
C PRO A 269 -16.13 30.72 12.58
N PRO A 270 -17.43 31.07 12.57
CA PRO A 270 -18.01 31.89 11.52
C PRO A 270 -17.17 33.15 11.25
N LEU A 271 -17.32 33.76 10.07
CA LEU A 271 -16.62 35.01 9.78
C LEU A 271 -17.11 36.11 10.73
N ASP A 272 -16.29 37.13 10.95
CA ASP A 272 -16.82 38.36 11.54
C ASP A 272 -17.66 39.14 10.51
N ALA A 273 -18.30 40.21 10.96
CA ALA A 273 -19.15 41.04 10.11
C ALA A 273 -18.35 41.71 8.96
N VAL A 274 -17.10 42.09 9.21
CA VAL A 274 -16.24 42.78 8.22
C VAL A 274 -15.91 41.83 7.07
N HIS A 275 -15.44 40.63 7.39
CA HIS A 275 -15.07 39.62 6.40
C HIS A 275 -16.30 39.01 5.72
N SER A 276 -17.43 38.86 6.43
CA SER A 276 -18.70 38.43 5.80
C SER A 276 -19.18 39.42 4.74
N LEU A 277 -19.11 40.72 5.05
CA LEU A 277 -19.44 41.77 4.08
C LEU A 277 -18.42 41.83 2.95
N ALA A 278 -17.14 41.63 3.23
CA ALA A 278 -16.10 41.56 2.20
C ALA A 278 -16.38 40.41 1.21
N LEU A 279 -16.75 39.24 1.71
CA LEU A 279 -17.16 38.10 0.89
C LEU A 279 -18.40 38.42 0.04
N LEU A 280 -19.46 38.96 0.66
CA LEU A 280 -20.67 39.37 -0.05
C LEU A 280 -20.37 40.40 -1.15
N ARG A 281 -19.54 41.40 -0.85
CA ARG A 281 -19.09 42.44 -1.80
C ARG A 281 -18.26 41.87 -2.94
N GLY A 282 -17.39 40.91 -2.65
CA GLY A 282 -16.55 40.24 -3.66
C GLY A 282 -17.39 39.51 -4.71
N ILE A 283 -18.55 38.97 -4.32
CA ILE A 283 -19.43 38.19 -5.20
C ILE A 283 -20.52 39.06 -5.85
N VAL A 284 -21.23 39.88 -5.07
CA VAL A 284 -22.37 40.70 -5.56
C VAL A 284 -21.92 42.00 -6.21
N GLY A 285 -20.73 42.50 -5.84
CA GLY A 285 -20.17 43.78 -6.29
C GLY A 285 -20.26 44.88 -5.23
N ALA A 286 -19.16 45.62 -5.05
CA ALA A 286 -19.03 46.64 -4.01
C ALA A 286 -20.07 47.77 -4.10
N ALA A 287 -20.41 48.23 -5.32
CA ALA A 287 -21.34 49.33 -5.53
C ALA A 287 -22.77 49.01 -5.06
N ARG A 288 -23.26 47.79 -5.34
CA ARG A 288 -24.62 47.36 -4.96
C ARG A 288 -24.74 47.16 -3.45
N CYS A 289 -23.73 46.54 -2.83
CA CYS A 289 -23.69 46.42 -1.37
C CYS A 289 -23.54 47.78 -0.67
N ALA A 290 -22.88 48.76 -1.28
CA ALA A 290 -22.77 50.12 -0.72
C ALA A 290 -24.11 50.88 -0.82
N ALA A 291 -24.84 50.74 -1.93
CA ALA A 291 -26.15 51.35 -2.12
C ALA A 291 -27.20 50.85 -1.10
N GLU A 292 -27.11 49.59 -0.68
CA GLU A 292 -28.01 48.98 0.30
C GLU A 292 -27.24 48.43 1.52
N ALA A 293 -26.39 49.26 2.14
CA ALA A 293 -25.47 48.81 3.20
C ALA A 293 -26.15 48.18 4.43
N THR A 294 -27.30 48.72 4.84
CA THR A 294 -28.09 48.17 5.96
C THR A 294 -28.66 46.79 5.64
N ALA A 295 -29.16 46.59 4.41
CA ALA A 295 -29.65 45.30 3.98
C ALA A 295 -28.52 44.27 3.79
N ALA A 296 -27.36 44.70 3.28
CA ALA A 296 -26.18 43.85 3.19
C ALA A 296 -25.74 43.34 4.58
N LEU A 297 -25.76 44.21 5.60
CA LEU A 297 -25.48 43.84 6.99
C LEU A 297 -26.53 42.85 7.53
N ALA A 298 -27.81 43.12 7.29
CA ALA A 298 -28.90 42.25 7.73
C ALA A 298 -28.81 40.86 7.10
N ILE A 299 -28.45 40.75 5.81
CA ILE A 299 -28.24 39.46 5.15
C ILE A 299 -27.17 38.65 5.87
N VAL A 300 -25.97 39.21 6.06
CA VAL A 300 -24.84 38.45 6.65
C VAL A 300 -25.12 38.05 8.10
N GLN A 301 -25.86 38.88 8.84
CA GLN A 301 -26.33 38.57 10.20
C GLN A 301 -27.33 37.42 10.23
N THR A 302 -28.37 37.47 9.38
CA THR A 302 -29.41 36.42 9.32
C THR A 302 -28.83 35.07 8.94
N VAL A 303 -27.85 35.03 8.04
CA VAL A 303 -27.14 33.80 7.67
C VAL A 303 -26.00 33.44 8.64
N GLY A 304 -25.95 34.05 9.82
CA GLY A 304 -25.07 33.67 10.92
C GLY A 304 -23.58 33.79 10.58
N HIS A 305 -23.23 34.66 9.63
CA HIS A 305 -21.86 34.87 9.17
C HIS A 305 -21.13 33.62 8.65
N LEU A 306 -21.89 32.61 8.20
CA LEU A 306 -21.33 31.38 7.64
C LEU A 306 -20.94 31.57 6.17
N PRO A 307 -19.65 31.39 5.78
CA PRO A 307 -19.19 31.58 4.40
C PRO A 307 -20.08 30.90 3.36
N LEU A 308 -20.42 29.62 3.57
CA LEU A 308 -21.25 28.87 2.63
C LEU A 308 -22.65 29.50 2.44
N ALA A 309 -23.26 29.97 3.54
CA ALA A 309 -24.59 30.57 3.48
C ALA A 309 -24.55 31.96 2.82
N VAL A 310 -23.50 32.74 3.10
CA VAL A 310 -23.24 34.03 2.44
C VAL A 310 -23.04 33.83 0.93
N GLU A 311 -22.22 32.86 0.52
CA GLU A 311 -21.97 32.55 -0.90
C GLU A 311 -23.26 32.21 -1.64
N ILE A 312 -24.09 31.33 -1.08
CA ILE A 312 -25.35 30.92 -1.72
C ILE A 312 -26.28 32.11 -1.92
N VAL A 313 -26.48 32.92 -0.88
CA VAL A 313 -27.31 34.13 -0.99
C VAL A 313 -26.72 35.13 -1.98
N ALA A 314 -25.41 35.33 -1.95
CA ALA A 314 -24.70 36.21 -2.87
C ALA A 314 -24.90 35.75 -4.33
N ARG A 315 -24.77 34.46 -4.61
CA ARG A 315 -24.94 33.88 -5.95
C ARG A 315 -26.39 33.98 -6.44
N LEU A 316 -27.38 33.86 -5.56
CA LEU A 316 -28.78 34.15 -5.90
C LEU A 316 -28.99 35.61 -6.29
N LEU A 317 -28.41 36.55 -5.53
CA LEU A 317 -28.48 37.99 -5.81
C LEU A 317 -27.80 38.36 -7.14
N VAL A 318 -26.70 37.70 -7.50
CA VAL A 318 -26.03 37.89 -8.80
C VAL A 318 -26.92 37.45 -9.96
N ARG A 319 -27.69 36.35 -9.80
CA ARG A 319 -28.61 35.85 -10.84
C ARG A 319 -29.91 36.64 -10.95
N ALA A 320 -30.32 37.35 -9.90
CA ALA A 320 -31.44 38.28 -9.92
C ALA A 320 -30.97 39.73 -9.65
N PRO A 321 -30.32 40.40 -10.62
CA PRO A 321 -29.84 41.78 -10.44
C PRO A 321 -30.95 42.78 -10.12
N TRP A 322 -32.19 42.49 -10.53
CA TRP A 322 -33.37 43.33 -10.27
C TRP A 322 -33.90 43.22 -8.85
N GLN A 323 -33.56 42.16 -8.11
CA GLN A 323 -34.02 41.97 -6.73
C GLN A 323 -33.18 42.85 -5.79
N SER A 324 -33.81 43.57 -4.86
CA SER A 324 -33.04 44.38 -3.90
C SER A 324 -32.41 43.50 -2.80
N LEU A 325 -31.34 43.99 -2.16
CA LEU A 325 -30.78 43.32 -0.99
C LEU A 325 -31.79 43.33 0.17
N ALA A 326 -32.58 44.40 0.30
CA ALA A 326 -33.63 44.53 1.31
C ALA A 326 -34.71 43.42 1.18
N GLU A 327 -35.17 43.14 -0.03
CA GLU A 327 -36.13 42.04 -0.29
C GLU A 327 -35.54 40.67 0.07
N MET A 328 -34.27 40.44 -0.26
CA MET A 328 -33.60 39.19 0.10
C MET A 328 -33.45 39.03 1.62
N ALA A 329 -33.07 40.10 2.32
CA ALA A 329 -32.99 40.12 3.79
C ALA A 329 -34.33 39.74 4.43
N ALA A 330 -35.44 40.30 3.93
CA ALA A 330 -36.78 39.98 4.42
C ALA A 330 -37.17 38.51 4.20
N ARG A 331 -36.86 37.95 3.02
CA ARG A 331 -37.11 36.53 2.72
C ARG A 331 -36.32 35.59 3.62
N LEU A 332 -35.05 35.91 3.91
CA LEU A 332 -34.21 35.13 4.80
C LEU A 332 -34.72 35.18 6.24
N ALA A 333 -35.16 36.34 6.72
CA ALA A 333 -35.72 36.49 8.06
C ALA A 333 -36.98 35.62 8.23
N ASP A 334 -37.89 35.67 7.26
CA ASP A 334 -39.11 34.85 7.27
C ASP A 334 -38.80 33.33 7.20
N ALA A 335 -37.84 32.91 6.37
CA ALA A 335 -37.39 31.52 6.33
C ALA A 335 -36.81 31.05 7.67
N THR A 336 -36.02 31.90 8.34
CA THR A 336 -35.40 31.59 9.64
C THR A 336 -36.45 31.43 10.73
N HIS A 337 -37.41 32.36 10.82
CA HIS A 337 -38.53 32.27 11.77
C HIS A 337 -39.37 31.00 11.61
N ARG A 338 -39.56 30.53 10.37
CA ARG A 338 -40.26 29.26 10.11
C ARG A 338 -39.48 28.05 10.60
N LEU A 339 -38.15 28.07 10.45
CA LEU A 339 -37.25 27.00 10.90
C LEU A 339 -37.02 27.01 12.42
N ASP A 340 -37.06 28.18 13.08
CA ASP A 340 -36.88 28.33 14.54
C ASP A 340 -37.93 27.53 15.31
N ARG A 341 -39.15 27.49 14.78
CA ARG A 341 -40.28 26.75 15.36
C ARG A 341 -40.08 25.22 15.35
N LEU A 342 -39.09 24.72 14.62
CA LEU A 342 -38.80 23.29 14.47
C LEU A 342 -37.59 22.82 15.31
N ALA A 343 -36.95 23.71 16.09
CA ALA A 343 -35.81 23.42 16.96
C ALA A 343 -34.65 22.66 16.27
N LEU A 344 -34.35 23.02 15.03
CA LEU A 344 -33.35 22.33 14.19
C LEU A 344 -31.93 22.91 14.36
N LYS A 345 -30.90 22.07 14.23
CA LYS A 345 -29.48 22.49 14.21
C LYS A 345 -29.11 23.16 12.86
N ASP A 346 -28.05 23.99 12.85
CA ASP A 346 -27.47 24.64 11.65
C ASP A 346 -28.44 25.56 10.86
N MET A 347 -29.30 26.26 11.61
CA MET A 347 -30.39 27.11 11.11
C MET A 347 -30.02 28.08 9.98
N SER A 348 -28.91 28.79 10.12
CA SER A 348 -28.53 29.84 9.19
C SER A 348 -28.19 29.34 7.79
N VAL A 349 -27.54 28.17 7.71
CA VAL A 349 -27.24 27.49 6.43
C VAL A 349 -28.52 26.92 5.83
N ARG A 350 -29.40 26.33 6.66
CA ARG A 350 -30.71 25.85 6.23
C ARG A 350 -31.63 26.96 5.72
N ALA A 351 -31.61 28.14 6.33
CA ALA A 351 -32.39 29.30 5.89
C ALA A 351 -31.95 29.77 4.49
N ALA A 352 -30.64 29.87 4.25
CA ALA A 352 -30.10 30.19 2.92
C ALA A 352 -30.54 29.15 1.88
N PHE A 353 -30.51 27.86 2.24
CA PHE A 353 -30.97 26.78 1.34
C PHE A 353 -32.47 26.85 1.08
N ALA A 354 -33.30 27.08 2.09
CA ALA A 354 -34.76 27.14 1.94
C ALA A 354 -35.18 28.26 0.97
N VAL A 355 -34.52 29.41 1.04
CA VAL A 355 -34.72 30.52 0.09
C VAL A 355 -34.25 30.14 -1.32
N SER A 356 -33.08 29.49 -1.45
CA SER A 356 -32.58 29.00 -2.73
C SER A 356 -33.55 27.99 -3.36
N TRP A 357 -33.99 27.00 -2.59
CA TRP A 357 -34.86 25.90 -2.99
C TRP A 357 -36.18 26.38 -3.59
N GLN A 358 -36.82 27.37 -2.98
CA GLN A 358 -38.09 27.94 -3.46
C GLN A 358 -37.98 28.56 -4.86
N VAL A 359 -36.80 29.04 -5.25
CA VAL A 359 -36.56 29.69 -6.56
C VAL A 359 -36.07 28.71 -7.62
N LEU A 360 -35.57 27.53 -7.22
CA LEU A 360 -35.09 26.53 -8.18
C LEU A 360 -36.24 26.01 -9.06
N PRO A 361 -36.06 25.97 -10.40
CA PRO A 361 -36.93 25.24 -11.31
C PRO A 361 -37.00 23.75 -10.97
N ALA A 362 -38.05 23.08 -11.43
CA ALA A 362 -38.29 21.66 -11.15
C ALA A 362 -37.12 20.76 -11.56
N GLU A 363 -36.47 21.04 -12.69
CA GLU A 363 -35.31 20.30 -13.21
C GLU A 363 -34.11 20.37 -12.25
N LEU A 364 -33.78 21.58 -11.75
CA LEU A 364 -32.68 21.76 -10.80
C LEU A 364 -33.00 21.10 -9.46
N ARG A 365 -34.26 21.14 -9.02
CA ARG A 365 -34.70 20.45 -7.80
C ARG A 365 -34.55 18.94 -7.94
N ALA A 366 -34.92 18.37 -9.08
CA ALA A 366 -34.80 16.93 -9.34
C ALA A 366 -33.34 16.46 -9.24
N VAL A 367 -32.41 17.15 -9.90
CA VAL A 367 -30.96 16.87 -9.82
C VAL A 367 -30.43 17.04 -8.39
N PHE A 368 -30.80 18.14 -7.72
CA PHE A 368 -30.39 18.40 -6.35
C PHE A 368 -30.89 17.31 -5.38
N THR A 369 -32.13 16.83 -5.52
CA THR A 369 -32.66 15.74 -4.69
C THR A 369 -32.04 14.38 -5.01
N ALA A 370 -31.74 14.10 -6.29
CA ALA A 370 -31.07 12.87 -6.71
C ALA A 370 -29.70 12.72 -6.03
N LEU A 371 -28.93 13.82 -5.95
CA LEU A 371 -27.65 13.87 -5.25
C LEU A 371 -27.75 13.54 -3.74
N GLY A 372 -28.92 13.71 -3.12
CA GLY A 372 -29.15 13.38 -1.72
C GLY A 372 -28.94 11.90 -1.38
N LEU A 373 -29.17 10.98 -2.33
CA LEU A 373 -28.92 9.53 -2.14
C LEU A 373 -27.42 9.22 -1.99
N PHE A 374 -26.56 10.05 -2.55
CA PHE A 374 -25.11 9.86 -2.49
C PHE A 374 -24.52 10.32 -1.15
N ARG A 375 -25.28 11.01 -0.28
CA ARG A 375 -24.84 11.38 1.09
C ARG A 375 -23.46 12.06 1.11
N ALA A 376 -23.24 13.01 0.19
CA ALA A 376 -21.97 13.72 -0.02
C ALA A 376 -20.80 12.87 -0.57
N ARG A 377 -21.04 11.61 -0.99
CA ARG A 377 -20.09 10.86 -1.82
C ARG A 377 -20.00 11.49 -3.20
N SER A 378 -18.81 11.38 -3.81
CA SER A 378 -18.61 11.84 -5.19
C SER A 378 -19.27 10.86 -6.16
N CYS A 379 -19.89 11.35 -7.23
CA CYS A 379 -20.48 10.52 -8.28
C CYS A 379 -20.37 11.16 -9.66
N THR A 380 -20.54 10.36 -10.70
CA THR A 380 -20.50 10.82 -12.10
C THR A 380 -21.81 11.51 -12.51
N PHE A 381 -21.74 12.31 -13.56
CA PHE A 381 -22.94 12.93 -14.14
C PHE A 381 -23.92 11.88 -14.67
N ALA A 382 -23.41 10.77 -15.22
CA ALA A 382 -24.21 9.64 -15.68
C ALA A 382 -25.03 9.01 -14.53
N ALA A 383 -24.41 8.81 -13.36
CA ALA A 383 -25.10 8.30 -12.18
C ALA A 383 -26.23 9.24 -11.72
N VAL A 384 -25.99 10.54 -11.76
CA VAL A 384 -27.01 11.55 -11.42
C VAL A 384 -28.14 11.59 -12.44
N ALA A 385 -27.82 11.54 -13.73
CA ALA A 385 -28.82 11.49 -14.81
C ALA A 385 -29.73 10.27 -14.70
N ALA A 386 -29.15 9.09 -14.49
CA ALA A 386 -29.91 7.86 -14.29
C ALA A 386 -30.80 7.95 -13.03
N THR A 387 -30.24 8.43 -11.92
CA THR A 387 -30.99 8.58 -10.65
C THR A 387 -32.14 9.58 -10.78
N ALA A 388 -31.88 10.76 -11.37
CA ALA A 388 -32.88 11.79 -11.59
C ALA A 388 -33.92 11.40 -12.65
N GLY A 389 -33.62 10.42 -13.52
CA GLY A 389 -34.46 10.05 -14.64
C GLY A 389 -34.46 11.10 -15.76
N MET A 390 -33.31 11.73 -16.00
CA MET A 390 -33.14 12.85 -16.92
C MET A 390 -32.10 12.54 -18.00
N ALA A 391 -32.19 13.24 -19.14
CA ALA A 391 -31.17 13.17 -20.18
C ALA A 391 -29.83 13.75 -19.67
N GLN A 392 -28.71 13.16 -20.09
CA GLN A 392 -27.38 13.57 -19.63
C GLN A 392 -27.09 15.06 -19.88
N ALA A 393 -27.41 15.58 -21.07
CA ALA A 393 -27.22 17.00 -21.39
C ALA A 393 -28.01 17.94 -20.45
N ALA A 394 -29.24 17.57 -20.07
CA ALA A 394 -30.03 18.36 -19.13
C ALA A 394 -29.43 18.34 -17.71
N VAL A 395 -28.78 17.22 -17.33
CA VAL A 395 -28.05 17.14 -16.06
C VAL A 395 -26.77 17.94 -16.10
N GLU A 396 -26.02 17.95 -17.20
CA GLU A 396 -24.83 18.80 -17.38
C GLU A 396 -25.18 20.28 -17.18
N ASP A 397 -26.23 20.77 -17.83
CA ASP A 397 -26.72 22.15 -17.67
C ASP A 397 -27.19 22.45 -16.24
N ALA A 398 -27.91 21.50 -15.63
CA ALA A 398 -28.39 21.62 -14.26
C ALA A 398 -27.23 21.64 -13.25
N VAL A 399 -26.22 20.79 -13.43
CA VAL A 399 -25.01 20.71 -12.61
C VAL A 399 -24.21 21.99 -12.72
N ALA A 400 -23.97 22.50 -13.93
CA ALA A 400 -23.31 23.78 -14.14
C ALA A 400 -24.05 24.91 -13.41
N THR A 401 -25.37 24.90 -13.49
CA THR A 401 -26.23 25.89 -12.84
C THR A 401 -26.21 25.79 -11.31
N LEU A 402 -26.26 24.58 -10.75
CA LEU A 402 -26.21 24.34 -9.31
C LEU A 402 -24.82 24.62 -8.73
N ALA A 403 -23.74 24.30 -9.47
CA ALA A 403 -22.37 24.67 -9.15
C ALA A 403 -22.21 26.19 -9.11
N ALA A 404 -22.77 26.88 -10.10
CA ALA A 404 -22.80 28.35 -10.16
C ALA A 404 -23.63 29.00 -9.05
N LEU A 405 -24.44 28.24 -8.31
CA LEU A 405 -25.16 28.65 -7.10
C LEU A 405 -24.46 28.20 -5.80
N SER A 406 -23.31 27.54 -5.89
CA SER A 406 -22.59 26.96 -4.75
C SER A 406 -23.41 25.90 -3.99
N LEU A 407 -24.33 25.22 -4.68
CA LEU A 407 -25.15 24.13 -4.14
C LEU A 407 -24.53 22.74 -4.35
N LEU A 408 -23.45 22.67 -5.13
CA LEU A 408 -22.61 21.49 -5.31
C LEU A 408 -21.23 21.95 -5.79
N THR A 409 -20.26 21.02 -5.77
CA THR A 409 -18.94 21.19 -6.37
C THR A 409 -18.76 20.19 -7.52
N VAL A 410 -18.01 20.60 -8.53
CA VAL A 410 -17.58 19.76 -9.66
C VAL A 410 -16.07 19.69 -9.65
N ASP A 411 -15.50 18.49 -9.72
CA ASP A 411 -14.05 18.31 -9.88
C ASP A 411 -13.64 18.21 -11.36
N SER A 412 -12.33 18.21 -11.62
CA SER A 412 -11.77 18.13 -12.98
C SER A 412 -12.10 16.83 -13.71
N GLY A 413 -12.55 15.79 -13.01
CA GLY A 413 -12.96 14.50 -13.58
C GLY A 413 -14.45 14.42 -13.91
N GLN A 414 -15.16 15.54 -13.95
CA GLN A 414 -16.62 15.60 -14.10
C GLN A 414 -17.36 14.81 -13.02
N ARG A 415 -16.84 14.80 -11.79
CA ARG A 415 -17.58 14.25 -10.66
C ARG A 415 -18.19 15.36 -9.84
N VAL A 416 -19.39 15.10 -9.36
CA VAL A 416 -20.19 16.01 -8.56
C VAL A 416 -20.22 15.57 -7.11
N ARG A 417 -20.28 16.56 -6.22
CA ARG A 417 -20.47 16.34 -4.80
C ARG A 417 -21.32 17.44 -4.19
N GLN A 418 -22.25 17.06 -3.32
CA GLN A 418 -22.92 18.00 -2.41
C GLN A 418 -22.15 18.13 -1.10
N HIS A 419 -22.14 19.34 -0.55
CA HIS A 419 -21.72 19.55 0.84
C HIS A 419 -22.63 18.72 1.78
N PRO A 420 -22.13 18.13 2.88
CA PRO A 420 -22.93 17.28 3.76
C PRO A 420 -24.27 17.86 4.21
N LEU A 421 -24.28 19.14 4.61
CA LEU A 421 -25.52 19.82 5.01
C LEU A 421 -26.54 19.95 3.86
N LEU A 422 -26.05 20.10 2.62
CA LEU A 422 -26.89 20.14 1.43
C LEU A 422 -27.42 18.75 1.08
N ALA A 423 -26.60 17.71 1.22
CA ALA A 423 -27.02 16.33 1.00
C ALA A 423 -28.09 15.90 2.02
N ASP A 424 -27.94 16.27 3.28
CA ASP A 424 -28.95 16.01 4.32
C ASP A 424 -30.27 16.72 4.01
N PHE A 425 -30.21 18.01 3.62
CA PHE A 425 -31.39 18.77 3.21
C PHE A 425 -32.03 18.19 1.93
N ALA A 426 -31.23 17.85 0.91
CA ALA A 426 -31.70 17.24 -0.33
C ALA A 426 -32.49 15.95 -0.05
N ARG A 427 -32.00 15.12 0.88
CA ARG A 427 -32.64 13.88 1.30
C ARG A 427 -33.99 14.11 1.98
N GLU A 428 -34.11 15.15 2.79
CA GLU A 428 -35.38 15.55 3.42
C GLU A 428 -36.42 16.01 2.38
N GLN A 429 -35.99 16.52 1.22
CA GLN A 429 -36.88 16.97 0.14
C GLN A 429 -37.28 15.84 -0.84
N ILE A 430 -36.82 14.60 -0.64
CA ILE A 430 -37.17 13.48 -1.51
C ILE A 430 -38.64 13.11 -1.26
N ALA A 431 -39.51 13.39 -2.24
CA ALA A 431 -40.93 13.07 -2.17
C ALA A 431 -41.22 11.57 -2.35
N ASP A 432 -40.53 10.92 -3.28
CA ASP A 432 -40.63 9.47 -3.55
C ASP A 432 -39.23 8.83 -3.50
N ALA A 433 -38.84 8.39 -2.31
CA ALA A 433 -37.54 7.76 -2.11
C ALA A 433 -37.44 6.40 -2.82
N ALA A 434 -38.54 5.64 -2.90
CA ALA A 434 -38.52 4.30 -3.45
C ALA A 434 -38.23 4.32 -4.96
N ALA A 435 -38.88 5.21 -5.72
CA ALA A 435 -38.63 5.33 -7.16
C ALA A 435 -37.22 5.84 -7.47
N LEU A 436 -36.73 6.79 -6.68
CA LEU A 436 -35.39 7.37 -6.85
C LEU A 436 -34.30 6.32 -6.54
N GLU A 437 -34.44 5.61 -5.43
CA GLU A 437 -33.55 4.52 -5.03
C GLU A 437 -33.56 3.37 -6.03
N ALA A 438 -34.72 3.03 -6.62
CA ALA A 438 -34.81 1.99 -7.63
C ALA A 438 -34.00 2.33 -8.89
N ARG A 439 -34.04 3.59 -9.37
CA ARG A 439 -33.22 4.05 -10.51
C ARG A 439 -31.74 4.11 -10.16
N TRP A 440 -31.42 4.59 -8.96
CA TRP A 440 -30.04 4.64 -8.44
C TRP A 440 -29.42 3.24 -8.38
N ALA A 441 -30.13 2.27 -7.80
CA ALA A 441 -29.68 0.89 -7.74
C ALA A 441 -29.57 0.26 -9.13
N ALA A 442 -30.55 0.49 -10.02
CA ALA A 442 -30.50 -0.03 -11.38
C ALA A 442 -29.27 0.47 -12.16
N HIS A 443 -28.90 1.74 -12.00
CA HIS A 443 -27.68 2.29 -12.60
C HIS A 443 -26.42 1.58 -12.10
N TYR A 444 -26.25 1.43 -10.78
CA TYR A 444 -25.05 0.83 -10.23
C TYR A 444 -24.95 -0.68 -10.46
N ILE A 445 -26.07 -1.39 -10.54
CA ILE A 445 -26.10 -2.79 -10.99
C ILE A 445 -25.64 -2.88 -12.45
N ALA A 446 -26.18 -2.04 -13.34
CA ALA A 446 -25.76 -2.02 -14.74
C ALA A 446 -24.29 -1.64 -14.88
N PHE A 447 -23.83 -0.62 -14.15
CA PHE A 447 -22.43 -0.19 -14.11
C PHE A 447 -21.50 -1.31 -13.67
N ALA A 448 -21.82 -2.01 -12.56
CA ALA A 448 -21.03 -3.12 -12.07
C ALA A 448 -20.95 -4.26 -13.09
N ILE A 449 -22.05 -4.55 -13.80
CA ILE A 449 -22.09 -5.58 -14.85
C ILE A 449 -21.27 -5.18 -16.08
N GLU A 450 -21.36 -3.92 -16.51
CA GLU A 450 -20.62 -3.41 -17.68
C GLU A 450 -19.11 -3.38 -17.42
N HIS A 451 -18.70 -3.06 -16.19
CA HIS A 451 -17.29 -2.83 -15.83
C HIS A 451 -16.67 -3.98 -15.02
N GLN A 452 -17.22 -5.21 -15.08
CA GLN A 452 -16.66 -6.38 -14.37
C GLN A 452 -15.20 -6.69 -14.77
N THR A 453 -14.80 -6.26 -15.98
CA THR A 453 -13.46 -6.46 -16.53
C THR A 453 -12.58 -5.21 -16.45
N ASP A 454 -13.12 -4.09 -15.97
CA ASP A 454 -12.39 -2.85 -15.69
C ASP A 454 -12.47 -2.51 -14.20
N PRO A 455 -11.70 -3.25 -13.37
CA PRO A 455 -11.79 -3.09 -11.93
C PRO A 455 -11.25 -1.74 -11.44
N ALA A 456 -10.48 -0.99 -12.22
CA ALA A 456 -10.09 0.39 -11.88
C ALA A 456 -11.30 1.33 -11.89
N CYS A 457 -12.22 1.17 -12.84
CA CYS A 457 -13.46 1.94 -12.89
C CYS A 457 -14.38 1.59 -11.70
N VAL A 458 -14.49 0.31 -11.37
CA VAL A 458 -15.30 -0.18 -10.23
C VAL A 458 -14.74 0.30 -8.90
N ASP A 459 -13.41 0.34 -8.74
CA ASP A 459 -12.75 0.81 -7.52
C ASP A 459 -13.12 2.25 -7.16
N VAL A 460 -13.22 3.13 -8.16
CA VAL A 460 -13.58 4.55 -7.95
C VAL A 460 -15.03 4.71 -7.47
N GLU A 461 -15.91 3.76 -7.78
CA GLU A 461 -17.32 3.76 -7.39
C GLU A 461 -17.64 2.81 -6.23
N MET A 462 -16.64 2.17 -5.61
CA MET A 462 -16.85 1.13 -4.60
C MET A 462 -17.74 1.60 -3.44
N ASP A 463 -17.55 2.83 -2.96
CA ASP A 463 -18.38 3.40 -1.88
C ASP A 463 -19.85 3.62 -2.31
N ASN A 464 -20.08 3.86 -3.59
CA ASN A 464 -21.43 3.96 -4.15
C ASN A 464 -22.07 2.58 -4.31
N LEU A 465 -21.32 1.61 -4.80
CA LEU A 465 -21.74 0.23 -4.94
C LEU A 465 -22.10 -0.41 -3.60
N LEU A 466 -21.28 -0.23 -2.57
CA LEU A 466 -21.55 -0.75 -1.23
C LEU A 466 -22.79 -0.13 -0.58
N ALA A 467 -23.00 1.18 -0.75
CA ALA A 467 -24.19 1.82 -0.20
C ALA A 467 -25.47 1.42 -0.95
N VAL A 468 -25.38 1.18 -2.26
CA VAL A 468 -26.48 0.58 -3.02
C VAL A 468 -26.79 -0.81 -2.47
N LEU A 469 -25.76 -1.64 -2.23
CA LEU A 469 -25.93 -2.98 -1.70
C LEU A 469 -26.57 -2.98 -0.30
N GLU A 470 -26.13 -2.09 0.59
CA GLU A 470 -26.72 -1.88 1.91
C GLU A 470 -28.19 -1.45 1.82
N GLN A 471 -28.51 -0.52 0.91
CA GLN A 471 -29.89 -0.05 0.69
C GLN A 471 -30.79 -1.16 0.15
N LEU A 472 -30.30 -1.96 -0.80
CA LEU A 472 -31.02 -3.09 -1.38
C LEU A 472 -31.32 -4.15 -0.31
N ALA A 473 -30.34 -4.46 0.55
CA ALA A 473 -30.51 -5.38 1.67
C ALA A 473 -31.51 -4.83 2.70
N ALA A 474 -31.43 -3.55 3.07
CA ALA A 474 -32.37 -2.91 3.99
C ALA A 474 -33.81 -2.92 3.47
N ARG A 475 -34.01 -2.81 2.14
CA ARG A 475 -35.31 -2.92 1.47
C ARG A 475 -35.70 -4.34 1.08
N ARG A 476 -34.90 -5.35 1.45
CA ARG A 476 -35.12 -6.77 1.15
C ARG A 476 -35.27 -7.06 -0.35
N ARG A 477 -34.59 -6.30 -1.20
CA ARG A 477 -34.52 -6.55 -2.65
C ARG A 477 -33.48 -7.64 -2.97
N TRP A 478 -33.75 -8.86 -2.49
CA TRP A 478 -32.78 -9.95 -2.47
C TRP A 478 -32.27 -10.39 -3.84
N GLU A 479 -33.10 -10.30 -4.88
CA GLU A 479 -32.66 -10.59 -6.25
C GLU A 479 -31.61 -9.59 -6.74
N ASP A 480 -31.79 -8.31 -6.46
CA ASP A 480 -30.83 -7.28 -6.85
C ASP A 480 -29.55 -7.32 -6.00
N VAL A 481 -29.67 -7.72 -4.72
CA VAL A 481 -28.49 -8.02 -3.88
C VAL A 481 -27.65 -9.12 -4.52
N ALA A 482 -28.27 -10.24 -4.92
CA ALA A 482 -27.57 -11.34 -5.57
C ALA A 482 -26.90 -10.89 -6.88
N ARG A 483 -27.64 -10.19 -7.75
CA ARG A 483 -27.11 -9.68 -9.03
C ARG A 483 -25.91 -8.75 -8.85
N LEU A 484 -25.96 -7.85 -7.87
CA LEU A 484 -24.87 -6.91 -7.61
C LEU A 484 -23.65 -7.63 -7.02
N VAL A 485 -23.85 -8.56 -6.08
CA VAL A 485 -22.77 -9.36 -5.48
C VAL A 485 -22.06 -10.20 -6.54
N ASP A 486 -22.80 -10.86 -7.43
CA ASP A 486 -22.20 -11.65 -8.51
C ASP A 486 -21.42 -10.78 -9.50
N ALA A 487 -21.92 -9.57 -9.80
CA ALA A 487 -21.19 -8.62 -10.64
C ALA A 487 -19.89 -8.13 -9.99
N LEU A 488 -19.87 -7.96 -8.67
CA LEU A 488 -18.70 -7.46 -7.95
C LEU A 488 -17.69 -8.55 -7.57
N HIS A 489 -18.10 -9.82 -7.54
CA HIS A 489 -17.25 -10.94 -7.14
C HIS A 489 -15.90 -11.00 -7.88
N PRO A 490 -15.83 -10.90 -9.22
CA PRO A 490 -14.55 -10.93 -9.93
C PRO A 490 -13.62 -9.78 -9.53
N VAL A 491 -14.18 -8.57 -9.40
CA VAL A 491 -13.43 -7.37 -9.03
C VAL A 491 -12.91 -7.47 -7.61
N TRP A 492 -13.74 -7.91 -6.67
CA TRP A 492 -13.33 -8.03 -5.28
C TRP A 492 -12.16 -8.99 -5.11
N LEU A 493 -12.19 -10.13 -5.80
CA LEU A 493 -11.11 -11.12 -5.71
C LEU A 493 -9.84 -10.65 -6.42
N ALA A 494 -9.97 -10.13 -7.64
CA ALA A 494 -8.83 -9.66 -8.44
C ALA A 494 -8.06 -8.54 -7.74
N HIS A 495 -8.76 -7.67 -7.02
CA HIS A 495 -8.19 -6.51 -6.33
C HIS A 495 -8.07 -6.70 -4.81
N ALA A 496 -8.25 -7.92 -4.30
CA ALA A 496 -8.13 -8.25 -2.88
C ALA A 496 -8.94 -7.32 -1.94
N HIS A 497 -10.15 -6.96 -2.37
CA HIS A 497 -11.15 -6.24 -1.57
C HIS A 497 -11.90 -7.21 -0.63
N TYR A 498 -11.15 -8.01 0.13
CA TYR A 498 -11.71 -9.11 0.91
C TYR A 498 -12.67 -8.64 2.01
N ALA A 499 -12.42 -7.48 2.61
CA ALA A 499 -13.30 -6.90 3.62
C ALA A 499 -14.66 -6.49 3.03
N GLN A 500 -14.66 -5.84 1.87
CA GLN A 500 -15.87 -5.44 1.15
C GLN A 500 -16.63 -6.67 0.65
N ALA A 501 -15.90 -7.66 0.13
CA ALA A 501 -16.43 -8.94 -0.30
C ALA A 501 -17.10 -9.70 0.85
N ALA A 502 -16.51 -9.73 2.04
CA ALA A 502 -17.09 -10.38 3.21
C ALA A 502 -18.46 -9.78 3.57
N ARG A 503 -18.58 -8.44 3.56
CA ARG A 503 -19.86 -7.75 3.76
C ARG A 503 -20.88 -8.10 2.66
N GLY A 504 -20.43 -8.09 1.40
CA GLY A 504 -21.25 -8.47 0.25
C GLY A 504 -21.78 -9.90 0.32
N TYR A 505 -20.91 -10.87 0.62
CA TYR A 505 -21.28 -12.28 0.73
C TYR A 505 -22.17 -12.55 1.95
N ALA A 506 -21.99 -11.85 3.07
CA ALA A 506 -22.92 -11.94 4.19
C ALA A 506 -24.35 -11.54 3.78
N TRP A 507 -24.51 -10.48 2.97
CA TRP A 507 -25.81 -10.13 2.40
C TRP A 507 -26.30 -11.13 1.34
N ALA A 508 -25.40 -11.74 0.57
CA ALA A 508 -25.77 -12.81 -0.37
C ALA A 508 -26.27 -14.07 0.35
N VAL A 509 -25.68 -14.45 1.49
CA VAL A 509 -26.20 -15.53 2.35
C VAL A 509 -27.62 -15.20 2.80
N ALA A 510 -27.84 -13.98 3.33
CA ALA A 510 -29.18 -13.55 3.76
C ALA A 510 -30.19 -13.53 2.59
N ALA A 511 -29.77 -13.08 1.41
CA ALA A 511 -30.59 -13.05 0.20
C ALA A 511 -30.97 -14.47 -0.24
N ALA A 512 -30.01 -15.40 -0.27
CA ALA A 512 -30.24 -16.79 -0.64
C ALA A 512 -31.16 -17.50 0.36
N THR A 513 -30.95 -17.30 1.66
CA THR A 513 -31.84 -17.84 2.71
C THR A 513 -33.26 -17.29 2.57
N ALA A 514 -33.44 -16.00 2.32
CA ALA A 514 -34.77 -15.41 2.16
C ALA A 514 -35.50 -15.85 0.88
N ARG A 515 -34.77 -16.42 -0.09
CA ARG A 515 -35.29 -16.96 -1.35
C ARG A 515 -35.45 -18.49 -1.33
N ASP A 516 -35.12 -19.13 -0.21
CA ASP A 516 -35.04 -20.60 -0.07
C ASP A 516 -34.15 -21.25 -1.16
N ASP A 517 -33.07 -20.57 -1.54
CA ASP A 517 -32.11 -21.04 -2.56
C ASP A 517 -30.85 -21.62 -1.89
N GLU A 518 -30.89 -22.92 -1.59
CA GLU A 518 -29.81 -23.61 -0.87
C GLU A 518 -28.50 -23.70 -1.68
N VAL A 519 -28.56 -23.74 -3.01
CA VAL A 519 -27.36 -23.75 -3.86
C VAL A 519 -26.66 -22.39 -3.79
N ALA A 520 -27.41 -21.30 -3.94
CA ALA A 520 -26.86 -19.95 -3.79
C ALA A 520 -26.36 -19.70 -2.36
N ARG A 521 -27.04 -20.25 -1.35
CA ARG A 521 -26.62 -20.16 0.06
C ARG A 521 -25.28 -20.88 0.28
N ALA A 522 -25.13 -22.08 -0.27
CA ALA A 522 -23.87 -22.83 -0.23
C ALA A 522 -22.73 -22.04 -0.88
N GLN A 523 -22.95 -21.52 -2.09
CA GLN A 523 -21.96 -20.71 -2.82
C GLN A 523 -21.54 -19.45 -2.03
N ALA A 524 -22.50 -18.71 -1.48
CA ALA A 524 -22.21 -17.51 -0.71
C ALA A 524 -21.44 -17.80 0.58
N LEU A 525 -21.76 -18.90 1.28
CA LEU A 525 -21.02 -19.36 2.46
C LEU A 525 -19.59 -19.79 2.13
N ILE A 526 -19.39 -20.51 1.03
CA ILE A 526 -18.05 -20.92 0.58
C ILE A 526 -17.22 -19.70 0.23
N ARG A 527 -17.78 -18.74 -0.51
CA ARG A 527 -17.12 -17.45 -0.82
C ARG A 527 -16.79 -16.64 0.43
N LEU A 528 -17.70 -16.61 1.42
CA LEU A 528 -17.47 -15.94 2.69
C LEU A 528 -16.34 -16.62 3.50
N GLY A 529 -16.29 -17.95 3.51
CA GLY A 529 -15.21 -18.73 4.11
C GLY A 529 -13.87 -18.49 3.43
N PHE A 530 -13.84 -18.43 2.09
CA PHE A 530 -12.65 -18.07 1.33
C PHE A 530 -12.08 -16.71 1.75
N VAL A 531 -12.90 -15.65 1.75
CA VAL A 531 -12.41 -14.31 2.12
C VAL A 531 -12.06 -14.20 3.60
N GLY A 532 -12.70 -14.98 4.47
CA GLY A 532 -12.30 -15.12 5.87
C GLY A 532 -10.88 -15.67 6.04
N CYS A 533 -10.50 -16.65 5.22
CA CYS A 533 -9.12 -17.17 5.19
C CYS A 533 -8.11 -16.09 4.75
N GLU A 534 -8.45 -15.31 3.73
CA GLU A 534 -7.59 -14.21 3.26
C GLU A 534 -7.44 -13.07 4.29
N LEU A 535 -8.46 -12.88 5.13
CA LEU A 535 -8.42 -11.93 6.25
C LEU A 535 -7.74 -12.51 7.52
N GLY A 536 -7.36 -13.78 7.51
CA GLY A 536 -6.73 -14.47 8.64
C GLY A 536 -7.70 -14.93 9.74
N ASP A 537 -9.01 -14.80 9.54
CA ASP A 537 -10.03 -15.28 10.46
C ASP A 537 -10.37 -16.75 10.18
N PHE A 538 -9.40 -17.63 10.47
CA PHE A 538 -9.53 -19.06 10.18
C PHE A 538 -10.67 -19.73 10.96
N HIS A 539 -11.03 -19.20 12.14
CA HIS A 539 -12.09 -19.77 12.96
C HIS A 539 -13.46 -19.57 12.31
N THR A 540 -13.84 -18.33 12.04
CA THR A 540 -15.13 -18.03 11.39
C THR A 540 -15.14 -18.51 9.93
N ALA A 541 -14.00 -18.49 9.24
CA ALA A 541 -13.88 -19.10 7.92
C ALA A 541 -14.23 -20.61 7.92
N SER A 542 -13.71 -21.37 8.89
CA SER A 542 -13.99 -22.79 9.02
C SER A 542 -15.49 -23.07 9.26
N GLU A 543 -16.14 -22.27 10.11
CA GLU A 543 -17.59 -22.38 10.35
C GLU A 543 -18.41 -22.15 9.08
N HIS A 544 -18.08 -21.10 8.31
CA HIS A 544 -18.74 -20.80 7.05
C HIS A 544 -18.51 -21.88 5.99
N LEU A 545 -17.29 -22.40 5.86
CA LEU A 545 -16.99 -23.49 4.92
C LEU A 545 -17.72 -24.78 5.30
N GLN A 546 -17.80 -25.11 6.59
CA GLN A 546 -18.57 -26.27 7.05
C GLN A 546 -20.07 -26.10 6.78
N ALA A 547 -20.64 -24.92 7.06
CA ALA A 547 -22.04 -24.64 6.77
C ALA A 547 -22.34 -24.68 5.26
N GLY A 548 -21.41 -24.17 4.43
CA GLY A 548 -21.50 -24.22 2.97
C GLY A 548 -21.42 -25.65 2.42
N GLN A 549 -20.54 -26.48 2.98
CA GLN A 549 -20.43 -27.90 2.64
C GLN A 549 -21.74 -28.65 2.94
N VAL A 550 -22.34 -28.44 4.11
CA VAL A 550 -23.61 -29.08 4.51
C VAL A 550 -24.75 -28.64 3.57
N ALA A 551 -24.82 -27.34 3.25
CA ALA A 551 -25.80 -26.80 2.31
C ALA A 551 -25.66 -27.42 0.90
N ALA A 552 -24.43 -27.49 0.39
CA ALA A 552 -24.12 -28.10 -0.90
C ALA A 552 -24.52 -29.59 -0.94
N ALA A 553 -24.20 -30.35 0.10
CA ALA A 553 -24.52 -31.78 0.18
C ALA A 553 -26.03 -32.06 0.18
N GLN A 554 -26.84 -31.18 0.79
CA GLN A 554 -28.31 -31.32 0.79
C GLN A 554 -28.94 -31.13 -0.60
N THR A 555 -28.25 -30.41 -1.50
CA THR A 555 -28.74 -30.09 -2.85
C THR A 555 -28.19 -31.02 -3.93
N GLY A 556 -27.25 -31.92 -3.59
CA GLY A 556 -26.52 -32.74 -4.56
C GLY A 556 -25.51 -31.96 -5.41
N ALA A 557 -25.12 -30.75 -4.98
CA ALA A 557 -24.11 -29.93 -5.66
C ALA A 557 -22.69 -30.41 -5.28
N ASP A 558 -22.32 -31.60 -5.74
CA ASP A 558 -21.09 -32.28 -5.32
C ASP A 558 -19.81 -31.45 -5.56
N THR A 559 -19.74 -30.69 -6.66
CA THR A 559 -18.57 -29.82 -6.94
C THR A 559 -18.39 -28.71 -5.90
N LEU A 560 -19.49 -28.18 -5.33
CA LEU A 560 -19.43 -27.21 -4.23
C LEU A 560 -19.02 -27.87 -2.90
N VAL A 561 -19.40 -29.14 -2.69
CA VAL A 561 -18.89 -29.93 -1.56
C VAL A 561 -17.37 -30.05 -1.64
N ALA A 562 -16.84 -30.41 -2.81
CA ALA A 562 -15.40 -30.49 -3.03
C ALA A 562 -14.71 -29.13 -2.89
N GLU A 563 -15.31 -28.04 -3.36
CA GLU A 563 -14.74 -26.70 -3.20
C GLU A 563 -14.65 -26.27 -1.73
N ALA A 564 -15.69 -26.53 -0.94
CA ALA A 564 -15.69 -26.27 0.50
C ALA A 564 -14.61 -27.08 1.22
N LEU A 565 -14.50 -28.38 0.91
CA LEU A 565 -13.47 -29.26 1.46
C LEU A 565 -12.06 -28.78 1.10
N PHE A 566 -11.84 -28.42 -0.17
CA PHE A 566 -10.55 -27.94 -0.65
C PHE A 566 -10.08 -26.68 0.10
N LEU A 567 -10.99 -25.74 0.39
CA LEU A 567 -10.63 -24.55 1.18
C LEU A 567 -10.36 -24.89 2.65
N ARG A 568 -11.05 -25.88 3.22
CA ARG A 568 -10.78 -26.35 4.58
C ARG A 568 -9.44 -27.07 4.71
N VAL A 569 -8.96 -27.73 3.65
CA VAL A 569 -7.60 -28.34 3.61
C VAL A 569 -6.53 -27.28 3.92
N ARG A 570 -6.66 -26.07 3.37
CA ARG A 570 -5.74 -24.97 3.68
C ARG A 570 -5.71 -24.66 5.18
N ILE A 571 -6.87 -24.55 5.81
CA ILE A 571 -6.99 -24.30 7.25
C ILE A 571 -6.39 -25.45 8.07
N ALA A 572 -6.70 -26.70 7.71
CA ALA A 572 -6.18 -27.89 8.36
C ALA A 572 -4.65 -27.97 8.28
N ILE A 573 -4.06 -27.62 7.13
CA ILE A 573 -2.60 -27.56 6.97
C ILE A 573 -1.98 -26.51 7.90
N GLU A 574 -2.56 -25.32 8.01
CA GLU A 574 -2.11 -24.27 8.94
C GLU A 574 -2.22 -24.72 10.41
N GLN A 575 -3.24 -25.53 10.74
CA GLN A 575 -3.45 -26.10 12.07
C GLN A 575 -2.66 -27.40 12.32
N ASN A 576 -1.84 -27.83 11.36
CA ASN A 576 -1.05 -29.06 11.38
C ASN A 576 -1.92 -30.35 11.52
N GLU A 577 -3.13 -30.33 11.00
CA GLU A 577 -4.08 -31.46 10.93
C GLU A 577 -3.91 -32.23 9.60
N LEU A 578 -2.71 -32.77 9.37
CA LEU A 578 -2.29 -33.29 8.06
C LEU A 578 -3.07 -34.53 7.60
N GLU A 579 -3.46 -35.41 8.53
CA GLU A 579 -4.26 -36.61 8.21
C GLU A 579 -5.65 -36.23 7.70
N GLN A 580 -6.30 -35.27 8.36
CA GLN A 580 -7.63 -34.79 7.95
C GLN A 580 -7.58 -34.07 6.60
N ALA A 581 -6.51 -33.31 6.35
CA ALA A 581 -6.26 -32.66 5.07
C ALA A 581 -6.13 -33.69 3.93
N ASP A 582 -5.41 -34.80 4.15
CA ASP A 582 -5.24 -35.87 3.17
C ASP A 582 -6.58 -36.55 2.82
N GLU A 583 -7.38 -36.89 3.85
CA GLU A 583 -8.72 -37.47 3.66
C GLU A 583 -9.65 -36.58 2.84
N TRP A 584 -9.62 -35.26 3.08
CA TRP A 584 -10.42 -34.29 2.33
C TRP A 584 -9.92 -34.10 0.90
N LEU A 585 -8.60 -34.11 0.68
CA LEU A 585 -8.03 -34.06 -0.68
C LEU A 585 -8.41 -35.31 -1.48
N ASP A 586 -8.42 -36.48 -0.86
CA ASP A 586 -8.89 -37.73 -1.47
C ASP A 586 -10.37 -37.68 -1.83
N ALA A 587 -11.20 -37.08 -0.97
CA ALA A 587 -12.61 -36.81 -1.29
C ALA A 587 -12.75 -35.84 -2.46
N CYS A 588 -11.99 -34.74 -2.49
CA CYS A 588 -11.97 -33.78 -3.59
C CYS A 588 -11.58 -34.46 -4.92
N HIS A 589 -10.54 -35.30 -4.90
CA HIS A 589 -10.06 -36.02 -6.08
C HIS A 589 -11.16 -36.91 -6.67
N ARG A 590 -11.85 -37.69 -5.82
CA ARG A 590 -12.96 -38.54 -6.25
C ARG A 590 -14.13 -37.73 -6.83
N ILE A 591 -14.52 -36.65 -6.15
CA ILE A 591 -15.65 -35.83 -6.55
C ILE A 591 -15.36 -35.12 -7.89
N TYR A 592 -14.24 -34.40 -8.00
CA TYR A 592 -13.87 -33.73 -9.24
C TYR A 592 -13.64 -34.70 -10.40
N GLY A 593 -13.05 -35.87 -10.11
CA GLY A 593 -12.89 -36.94 -11.10
C GLY A 593 -14.24 -37.46 -11.63
N ALA A 594 -15.21 -37.71 -10.74
CA ALA A 594 -16.55 -38.15 -11.14
C ALA A 594 -17.34 -37.07 -11.90
N ALA A 595 -17.15 -35.80 -11.53
CA ALA A 595 -17.78 -34.65 -12.19
C ALA A 595 -17.12 -34.28 -13.54
N GLY A 596 -15.94 -34.82 -13.85
CA GLY A 596 -15.15 -34.43 -15.03
C GLY A 596 -14.56 -33.02 -14.93
N ASP A 597 -14.43 -32.47 -13.72
CA ASP A 597 -13.85 -31.14 -13.48
C ASP A 597 -12.31 -31.24 -13.47
N ALA A 598 -11.73 -31.01 -14.65
CA ALA A 598 -10.28 -31.05 -14.84
C ALA A 598 -9.53 -30.01 -14.00
N ALA A 599 -10.10 -28.82 -13.81
CA ALA A 599 -9.45 -27.73 -13.07
C ALA A 599 -9.42 -28.03 -11.57
N GLY A 600 -10.55 -28.49 -11.01
CA GLY A 600 -10.64 -28.98 -9.64
C GLY A 600 -9.68 -30.16 -9.38
N LEU A 601 -9.60 -31.11 -10.31
CA LEU A 601 -8.71 -32.27 -10.21
C LEU A 601 -7.23 -31.88 -10.20
N ALA A 602 -6.79 -31.03 -11.12
CA ALA A 602 -5.39 -30.61 -11.20
C ALA A 602 -4.95 -29.84 -9.94
N ARG A 603 -5.81 -28.94 -9.45
CA ARG A 603 -5.57 -28.19 -8.22
C ARG A 603 -5.49 -29.11 -7.00
N THR A 604 -6.36 -30.13 -6.92
CA THR A 604 -6.33 -31.15 -5.85
C THR A 604 -5.04 -31.98 -5.91
N GLN A 605 -4.64 -32.44 -7.10
CA GLN A 605 -3.38 -33.19 -7.27
C GLN A 605 -2.15 -32.37 -6.87
N ARG A 606 -2.12 -31.07 -7.19
CA ARG A 606 -1.03 -30.19 -6.76
C ARG A 606 -0.95 -30.09 -5.24
N GLU A 607 -2.08 -29.93 -4.54
CA GLU A 607 -2.09 -29.89 -3.07
C GLU A 607 -1.69 -31.21 -2.42
N GLN A 608 -2.13 -32.35 -2.98
CA GLN A 608 -1.63 -33.67 -2.56
C GLN A 608 -0.11 -33.78 -2.74
N GLY A 609 0.41 -33.24 -3.84
CA GLY A 609 1.85 -33.15 -4.09
C GLY A 609 2.57 -32.27 -3.07
N LEU A 610 1.98 -31.14 -2.68
CA LEU A 610 2.53 -30.26 -1.66
C LEU A 610 2.56 -30.93 -0.28
N LEU A 611 1.51 -31.66 0.09
CA LEU A 611 1.43 -32.41 1.34
C LEU A 611 2.50 -33.52 1.38
N ALA A 612 2.66 -34.26 0.27
CA ALA A 612 3.72 -35.26 0.13
C ALA A 612 5.13 -34.66 0.23
N TYR A 613 5.36 -33.50 -0.40
CA TYR A 613 6.62 -32.76 -0.30
C TYR A 613 6.95 -32.40 1.15
N ARG A 614 5.97 -31.87 1.89
CA ARG A 614 6.14 -31.54 3.32
C ARG A 614 6.39 -32.77 4.19
N GLY A 615 5.81 -33.92 3.81
CA GLY A 615 6.07 -35.21 4.45
C GLY A 615 7.41 -35.86 4.06
N GLY A 616 8.16 -35.28 3.12
CA GLY A 616 9.42 -35.82 2.60
C GLY A 616 9.28 -36.93 1.56
N ASP A 617 8.06 -37.24 1.12
CA ASP A 617 7.82 -38.17 -0.01
C ASP A 617 7.89 -37.42 -1.34
N TYR A 618 9.13 -37.12 -1.74
CA TYR A 618 9.43 -36.42 -2.99
C TYR A 618 9.01 -37.21 -4.25
N THR A 619 8.87 -38.54 -4.15
CA THR A 619 8.46 -39.38 -5.28
C THR A 619 6.99 -39.16 -5.60
N THR A 620 6.14 -39.22 -4.58
CA THR A 620 4.71 -38.93 -4.73
C THR A 620 4.50 -37.46 -5.08
N ALA A 621 5.24 -36.54 -4.46
CA ALA A 621 5.17 -35.11 -4.79
C ALA A 621 5.42 -34.85 -6.28
N PHE A 622 6.50 -35.42 -6.82
CA PHE A 622 6.86 -35.30 -8.23
C PHE A 622 5.77 -35.88 -9.15
N ALA A 623 5.29 -37.09 -8.85
CA ALA A 623 4.27 -37.76 -9.67
C ALA A 623 2.96 -36.96 -9.72
N ARG A 624 2.44 -36.53 -8.57
CA ARG A 624 1.20 -35.76 -8.46
C ARG A 624 1.30 -34.40 -9.12
N CYS A 625 2.41 -33.70 -8.93
CA CYS A 625 2.60 -32.38 -9.53
C CYS A 625 2.75 -32.45 -11.06
N ARG A 626 3.39 -33.50 -11.59
CA ARG A 626 3.47 -33.74 -13.05
C ARG A 626 2.10 -34.04 -13.66
N GLU A 627 1.27 -34.83 -12.97
CA GLU A 627 -0.11 -35.09 -13.41
C GLU A 627 -0.93 -33.80 -13.46
N ALA A 628 -0.85 -32.96 -12.41
CA ALA A 628 -1.50 -31.66 -12.36
C ALA A 628 -1.04 -30.76 -13.53
N LEU A 629 0.27 -30.66 -13.74
CA LEU A 629 0.86 -29.85 -14.82
C LEU A 629 0.36 -30.29 -16.20
N ALA A 630 0.23 -31.61 -16.45
CA ALA A 630 -0.26 -32.12 -17.73
C ALA A 630 -1.75 -31.81 -17.97
N ILE A 631 -2.57 -31.73 -16.92
CA ILE A 631 -3.96 -31.28 -17.03
C ILE A 631 -4.00 -29.78 -17.33
N GLN A 632 -3.22 -29.00 -16.57
CA GLN A 632 -3.19 -27.54 -16.69
C GLN A 632 -2.72 -27.09 -18.07
N ASP A 633 -1.67 -27.72 -18.60
CA ASP A 633 -1.13 -27.47 -19.95
C ASP A 633 -2.18 -27.67 -21.05
N ARG A 634 -3.01 -28.72 -20.96
CA ARG A 634 -4.11 -28.95 -21.91
C ARG A 634 -5.24 -27.93 -21.79
N SER A 635 -5.45 -27.38 -20.59
CA SER A 635 -6.51 -26.41 -20.31
C SER A 635 -6.10 -24.95 -20.49
N GLY A 636 -4.80 -24.66 -20.63
CA GLY A 636 -4.26 -23.29 -20.67
C GLY A 636 -4.29 -22.57 -19.32
N ASP A 637 -4.33 -23.28 -18.19
CA ASP A 637 -4.33 -22.68 -16.85
C ASP A 637 -2.91 -22.23 -16.45
N ALA A 638 -2.50 -21.05 -16.92
CA ALA A 638 -1.17 -20.51 -16.64
C ALA A 638 -0.89 -20.34 -15.13
N ALA A 639 -1.90 -19.97 -14.33
CA ALA A 639 -1.74 -19.78 -12.89
C ALA A 639 -1.39 -21.11 -12.20
N GLY A 640 -2.17 -22.15 -12.51
CA GLY A 640 -1.95 -23.49 -12.01
C GLY A 640 -0.61 -24.06 -12.46
N MET A 641 -0.23 -23.85 -13.73
CA MET A 641 1.05 -24.30 -14.27
C MET A 641 2.23 -23.70 -13.52
N LEU A 642 2.21 -22.39 -13.23
CA LEU A 642 3.28 -21.71 -12.49
C LEU A 642 3.44 -22.28 -11.08
N ALA A 643 2.34 -22.49 -10.36
CA ALA A 643 2.37 -23.10 -9.03
C ALA A 643 2.90 -24.54 -9.06
N SER A 644 2.53 -25.33 -10.07
CA SER A 644 3.03 -26.70 -10.26
C SER A 644 4.52 -26.72 -10.64
N LEU A 645 4.97 -25.84 -11.55
CA LEU A 645 6.39 -25.72 -11.93
C LEU A 645 7.27 -25.35 -10.74
N ARG A 646 6.80 -24.46 -9.86
CA ARG A 646 7.52 -24.10 -8.63
C ARG A 646 7.68 -25.32 -7.71
N LEU A 647 6.59 -26.06 -7.44
CA LEU A 647 6.65 -27.25 -6.59
C LEU A 647 7.54 -28.36 -7.20
N LEU A 648 7.54 -28.52 -8.52
CA LEU A 648 8.46 -29.44 -9.20
C LEU A 648 9.92 -28.99 -9.04
N ALA A 649 10.20 -27.69 -9.17
CA ALA A 649 11.53 -27.16 -8.92
C ALA A 649 11.99 -27.38 -7.47
N ASP A 650 11.10 -27.13 -6.49
CA ASP A 650 11.37 -27.35 -5.08
C ASP A 650 11.64 -28.83 -4.77
N THR A 651 10.85 -29.73 -5.37
CA THR A 651 11.01 -31.18 -5.26
C THR A 651 12.34 -31.63 -5.88
N ALA A 652 12.70 -31.11 -7.06
CA ALA A 652 13.94 -31.43 -7.75
C ALA A 652 15.17 -30.90 -7.00
N MET A 653 15.08 -29.72 -6.35
CA MET A 653 16.13 -29.22 -5.46
C MET A 653 16.33 -30.14 -4.25
N ALA A 654 15.24 -30.63 -3.65
CA ALA A 654 15.31 -31.52 -2.48
C ALA A 654 15.92 -32.89 -2.80
N THR A 655 15.73 -33.40 -4.02
CA THR A 655 16.32 -34.66 -4.50
C THR A 655 17.71 -34.49 -5.12
N GLY A 656 18.16 -33.25 -5.33
CA GLY A 656 19.46 -32.92 -5.91
C GLY A 656 19.51 -32.88 -7.45
N ASP A 657 18.36 -33.03 -8.14
CA ASP A 657 18.26 -32.87 -9.59
C ASP A 657 18.21 -31.38 -9.97
N LEU A 658 19.36 -30.73 -9.91
CA LEU A 658 19.48 -29.30 -10.19
C LEU A 658 19.26 -28.95 -11.67
N VAL A 659 19.33 -29.93 -12.59
CA VAL A 659 19.05 -29.72 -14.00
C VAL A 659 17.55 -29.57 -14.20
N GLN A 660 16.77 -30.50 -13.66
CA GLN A 660 15.31 -30.41 -13.71
C GLN A 660 14.79 -29.19 -12.95
N ALA A 661 15.38 -28.86 -11.79
CA ALA A 661 14.99 -27.67 -11.04
C ALA A 661 15.15 -26.38 -11.87
N LEU A 662 16.26 -26.27 -12.59
CA LEU A 662 16.53 -25.12 -13.46
C LEU A 662 15.55 -25.05 -14.63
N GLU A 663 15.28 -26.18 -15.30
CA GLU A 663 14.34 -26.23 -16.41
C GLU A 663 12.93 -25.79 -15.98
N CYS A 664 12.44 -26.31 -14.86
CA CYS A 664 11.15 -25.92 -14.29
C CYS A 664 11.10 -24.43 -13.95
N ALA A 665 12.15 -23.90 -13.31
CA ALA A 665 12.21 -22.49 -12.93
C ALA A 665 12.30 -21.54 -14.14
N GLN A 666 13.06 -21.89 -15.18
CA GLN A 666 13.15 -21.11 -16.44
C GLN A 666 11.84 -21.13 -17.24
N ARG A 667 11.18 -22.29 -17.30
CA ARG A 667 9.84 -22.41 -17.89
C ARG A 667 8.83 -21.56 -17.15
N GLY A 668 8.87 -21.57 -15.81
CA GLY A 668 8.03 -20.72 -14.97
C GLY A 668 8.28 -19.23 -15.21
N LEU A 669 9.55 -18.82 -15.27
CA LEU A 669 9.91 -17.43 -15.58
C LEU A 669 9.37 -16.98 -16.95
N THR A 670 9.58 -17.80 -17.98
CA THR A 670 9.12 -17.49 -19.35
C THR A 670 7.60 -17.36 -19.40
N LEU A 671 6.88 -18.31 -18.79
CA LEU A 671 5.42 -18.30 -18.75
C LEU A 671 4.87 -17.08 -18.00
N ALA A 672 5.45 -16.74 -16.85
CA ALA A 672 5.03 -15.56 -16.08
C ALA A 672 5.28 -14.25 -16.86
N GLN A 673 6.37 -14.18 -17.63
CA GLN A 673 6.67 -13.03 -18.49
C GLN A 673 5.69 -12.92 -19.66
N THR A 674 5.42 -14.01 -20.38
CA THR A 674 4.53 -13.99 -21.56
C THR A 674 3.09 -13.67 -21.19
N GLU A 675 2.63 -14.12 -20.02
CA GLU A 675 1.28 -13.89 -19.51
C GLU A 675 1.13 -12.58 -18.73
N GLY A 676 2.20 -11.80 -18.57
CA GLY A 676 2.17 -10.54 -17.81
C GLY A 676 1.89 -10.71 -16.31
N ARG A 677 2.21 -11.88 -15.74
CA ARG A 677 1.91 -12.25 -14.35
C ARG A 677 3.00 -11.76 -13.40
N HIS A 678 2.85 -10.52 -12.93
CA HIS A 678 3.90 -9.83 -12.16
C HIS A 678 4.23 -10.45 -10.79
N ALA A 679 3.25 -11.02 -10.09
CA ALA A 679 3.48 -11.65 -8.77
C ALA A 679 4.27 -12.96 -8.93
N GLU A 680 3.79 -13.83 -9.80
CA GLU A 680 4.42 -15.12 -10.11
C GLU A 680 5.79 -14.93 -10.79
N LEU A 681 5.98 -13.84 -11.52
CA LEU A 681 7.30 -13.45 -12.06
C LEU A 681 8.32 -13.20 -10.95
N ALA A 682 7.92 -12.54 -9.85
CA ALA A 682 8.79 -12.31 -8.71
C ALA A 682 9.16 -13.64 -8.01
N GLU A 683 8.19 -14.54 -7.87
CA GLU A 683 8.42 -15.88 -7.33
C GLU A 683 9.36 -16.71 -8.22
N ALA A 684 9.20 -16.67 -9.54
CA ALA A 684 10.07 -17.38 -10.47
C ALA A 684 11.53 -16.89 -10.38
N HIS A 685 11.75 -15.58 -10.24
CA HIS A 685 13.09 -15.03 -9.97
C HIS A 685 13.66 -15.52 -8.64
N TYR A 686 12.84 -15.59 -7.58
CA TYR A 686 13.27 -16.15 -6.30
C TYR A 686 13.67 -17.63 -6.42
N THR A 687 12.86 -18.45 -7.10
CA THR A 687 13.18 -19.86 -7.34
C THR A 687 14.48 -20.02 -8.15
N LEU A 688 14.67 -19.22 -9.20
CA LEU A 688 15.91 -19.23 -9.98
C LEU A 688 17.14 -18.86 -9.15
N ALA A 689 17.03 -17.86 -8.27
CA ALA A 689 18.11 -17.48 -7.37
C ALA A 689 18.53 -18.65 -6.48
N THR A 690 17.57 -19.38 -5.91
CA THR A 690 17.81 -20.57 -5.09
C THR A 690 18.48 -21.69 -5.89
N VAL A 691 17.96 -22.01 -7.09
CA VAL A 691 18.52 -23.06 -7.95
C VAL A 691 19.96 -22.73 -8.38
N GLN A 692 20.22 -21.51 -8.87
CA GLN A 692 21.56 -21.08 -9.29
C GLN A 692 22.54 -21.04 -8.11
N ARG A 693 22.09 -20.61 -6.93
CA ARG A 693 22.89 -20.69 -5.71
C ARG A 693 23.30 -22.14 -5.43
N LEU A 694 22.38 -23.10 -5.50
CA LEU A 694 22.69 -24.52 -5.29
C LEU A 694 23.67 -25.07 -6.35
N ARG A 695 23.58 -24.59 -7.60
CA ARG A 695 24.53 -24.91 -8.68
C ARG A 695 25.90 -24.23 -8.54
N GLY A 696 26.02 -23.23 -7.66
CA GLY A 696 27.25 -22.47 -7.43
C GLY A 696 27.45 -21.26 -8.35
N GLU A 697 26.45 -20.91 -9.15
CA GLU A 697 26.43 -19.78 -10.09
C GLU A 697 26.06 -18.48 -9.35
N LEU A 698 26.92 -18.06 -8.42
CA LEU A 698 26.60 -17.03 -7.42
C LEU A 698 26.31 -15.63 -7.99
N GLY A 699 26.81 -15.30 -9.19
CA GLY A 699 26.56 -14.00 -9.83
C GLY A 699 25.15 -13.91 -10.45
N GLU A 700 24.70 -14.99 -11.09
CA GLU A 700 23.33 -15.07 -11.61
C GLU A 700 22.33 -15.12 -10.45
N ALA A 701 22.64 -15.89 -9.41
CA ALA A 701 21.80 -15.99 -8.22
C ALA A 701 21.59 -14.62 -7.55
N GLU A 702 22.64 -13.80 -7.42
CA GLU A 702 22.53 -12.44 -6.87
C GLU A 702 21.64 -11.54 -7.74
N THR A 703 21.76 -11.67 -9.07
CA THR A 703 20.95 -10.91 -10.03
C THR A 703 19.47 -11.23 -9.86
N HIS A 704 19.10 -12.51 -9.85
CA HIS A 704 17.71 -12.92 -9.70
C HIS A 704 17.17 -12.64 -8.29
N ALA A 705 17.98 -12.74 -7.24
CA ALA A 705 17.56 -12.36 -5.89
C ALA A 705 17.27 -10.85 -5.79
N ALA A 706 18.07 -9.99 -6.41
CA ALA A 706 17.81 -8.56 -6.47
C ALA A 706 16.53 -8.22 -7.26
N GLU A 707 16.33 -8.91 -8.38
CA GLU A 707 15.12 -8.81 -9.21
C GLU A 707 13.84 -9.23 -8.47
N ALA A 708 13.90 -10.30 -7.69
CA ALA A 708 12.80 -10.75 -6.84
C ALA A 708 12.51 -9.73 -5.73
N LEU A 709 13.55 -9.30 -5.00
CA LEU A 709 13.42 -8.35 -3.88
C LEU A 709 12.80 -7.03 -4.33
N ALA A 710 13.24 -6.48 -5.47
CA ALA A 710 12.69 -5.24 -6.02
C ALA A 710 11.20 -5.36 -6.35
N ARG A 711 10.76 -6.50 -6.89
CA ARG A 711 9.34 -6.74 -7.23
C ARG A 711 8.49 -6.97 -5.98
N PHE A 712 8.94 -7.80 -5.05
CA PHE A 712 8.23 -8.03 -3.79
C PHE A 712 8.12 -6.76 -2.93
N THR A 713 9.13 -5.88 -2.99
CA THR A 713 9.08 -4.56 -2.33
C THR A 713 8.00 -3.67 -2.94
N ARG A 714 7.83 -3.68 -4.26
CA ARG A 714 6.75 -2.91 -4.94
C ARG A 714 5.36 -3.46 -4.63
N SER A 715 5.22 -4.78 -4.54
CA SER A 715 3.95 -5.43 -4.18
C SER A 715 3.70 -5.52 -2.67
N GLY A 716 4.62 -5.05 -1.83
CA GLY A 716 4.48 -5.13 -0.38
C GLY A 716 4.37 -6.54 0.20
N ASN A 717 4.79 -7.58 -0.53
CA ASN A 717 4.74 -8.95 -0.04
C ASN A 717 5.84 -9.21 1.00
N ARG A 718 5.58 -8.81 2.25
CA ARG A 718 6.56 -8.82 3.35
C ARG A 718 7.15 -10.21 3.62
N SER A 719 6.36 -11.28 3.50
CA SER A 719 6.85 -12.64 3.70
C SER A 719 7.94 -12.99 2.67
N PHE A 720 7.67 -12.73 1.39
CA PHE A 720 8.66 -12.97 0.34
C PHE A 720 9.84 -12.00 0.36
N ILE A 721 9.66 -10.77 0.84
CA ILE A 721 10.79 -9.85 1.11
C ILE A 721 11.74 -10.49 2.13
N ALA A 722 11.21 -11.02 3.24
CA ALA A 722 12.03 -11.67 4.25
C ALA A 722 12.77 -12.91 3.73
N TYR A 723 12.08 -13.80 2.99
CA TYR A 723 12.71 -14.96 2.37
C TYR A 723 13.79 -14.58 1.35
N THR A 724 13.56 -13.54 0.55
CA THR A 724 14.53 -13.08 -0.44
C THR A 724 15.76 -12.45 0.22
N LEU A 725 15.59 -11.70 1.32
CA LEU A 725 16.70 -11.17 2.12
C LEU A 725 17.52 -12.29 2.76
N TYR A 726 16.86 -13.34 3.25
CA TYR A 726 17.54 -14.56 3.70
C TYR A 726 18.36 -15.20 2.57
N GLU A 727 17.77 -15.40 1.39
CA GLU A 727 18.49 -15.98 0.25
C GLU A 727 19.69 -15.12 -0.18
N GLN A 728 19.54 -13.79 -0.24
CA GLN A 728 20.66 -12.87 -0.48
C GLN A 728 21.78 -13.02 0.56
N SER A 729 21.43 -13.18 1.84
CA SER A 729 22.42 -13.45 2.88
C SER A 729 23.22 -14.72 2.61
N VAL A 730 22.56 -15.81 2.20
CA VAL A 730 23.27 -17.06 1.87
C VAL A 730 24.18 -16.88 0.65
N ILE A 731 23.70 -16.21 -0.40
CA ILE A 731 24.49 -15.92 -1.61
C ILE A 731 25.73 -15.10 -1.27
N LEU A 732 25.56 -13.98 -0.55
CA LEU A 732 26.64 -13.07 -0.16
C LEU A 732 27.63 -13.75 0.79
N GLY A 733 27.15 -14.60 1.69
CA GLY A 733 27.99 -15.41 2.59
C GLY A 733 28.92 -16.34 1.80
N ARG A 734 28.39 -17.03 0.78
CA ARG A 734 29.21 -17.90 -0.11
C ARG A 734 30.20 -17.13 -0.98
N GLN A 735 29.93 -15.85 -1.26
CA GLN A 735 30.86 -14.92 -1.92
C GLN A 735 31.90 -14.31 -0.95
N ALA A 736 31.93 -14.73 0.33
CA ALA A 736 32.77 -14.17 1.40
C ALA A 736 32.54 -12.66 1.66
N ARG A 737 31.33 -12.15 1.37
CA ARG A 737 30.89 -10.77 1.67
C ARG A 737 30.13 -10.75 3.00
N THR A 738 30.77 -11.23 4.06
CA THR A 738 30.15 -11.54 5.36
C THR A 738 29.40 -10.36 5.98
N ASP A 739 29.88 -9.13 5.81
CA ASP A 739 29.23 -7.94 6.38
C ASP A 739 27.88 -7.62 5.72
N ALA A 740 27.83 -7.68 4.39
CA ALA A 740 26.60 -7.47 3.64
C ALA A 740 25.62 -8.62 3.90
N ALA A 741 26.13 -9.86 3.94
CA ALA A 741 25.34 -11.05 4.26
C ALA A 741 24.67 -10.92 5.64
N LEU A 742 25.41 -10.48 6.66
CA LEU A 742 24.86 -10.32 8.00
C LEU A 742 23.78 -9.24 8.05
N SER A 743 23.98 -8.12 7.34
CA SER A 743 22.96 -7.06 7.25
C SER A 743 21.64 -7.61 6.70
N CYS A 744 21.70 -8.37 5.59
CA CYS A 744 20.51 -8.98 4.99
C CYS A 744 19.85 -10.00 5.95
N ALA A 745 20.67 -10.84 6.62
CA ALA A 745 20.17 -11.85 7.56
C ALA A 745 19.43 -11.23 8.76
N LEU A 746 19.97 -10.15 9.33
CA LEU A 746 19.34 -9.45 10.46
C LEU A 746 18.02 -8.77 10.05
N GLN A 747 17.97 -8.15 8.87
CA GLN A 747 16.74 -7.58 8.33
C GLN A 747 15.66 -8.65 8.08
N ALA A 748 16.04 -9.80 7.52
CA ALA A 748 15.13 -10.93 7.35
C ALA A 748 14.58 -11.42 8.70
N CYS A 749 15.44 -11.55 9.71
CA CYS A 749 15.07 -12.03 11.04
C CYS A 749 14.09 -11.10 11.76
N ASP A 750 14.34 -9.79 11.73
CA ASP A 750 13.46 -8.76 12.30
C ASP A 750 12.09 -8.75 11.62
N MET A 751 12.08 -8.88 10.29
CA MET A 751 10.85 -8.94 9.53
C MET A 751 10.04 -10.21 9.84
N GLN A 752 10.68 -11.38 9.91
CA GLN A 752 10.05 -12.64 10.29
C GLN A 752 9.48 -12.59 11.70
N GLN A 753 10.20 -11.99 12.66
CA GLN A 753 9.68 -11.76 14.00
C GLN A 753 8.42 -10.89 13.99
N THR A 754 8.42 -9.80 13.22
CA THR A 754 7.26 -8.92 13.09
C THR A 754 6.07 -9.62 12.42
N LEU A 755 6.32 -10.55 11.51
CA LEU A 755 5.29 -11.34 10.81
C LEU A 755 4.80 -12.55 11.62
N GLY A 756 5.47 -12.92 12.71
CA GLY A 756 5.19 -14.18 13.42
C GLY A 756 5.61 -15.44 12.65
N ASP A 757 6.51 -15.31 11.66
CA ASP A 757 7.06 -16.45 10.92
C ASP A 757 8.22 -17.09 11.70
N ASP A 758 7.88 -17.86 12.74
CA ASP A 758 8.88 -18.52 13.57
C ASP A 758 9.68 -19.60 12.80
N TYR A 759 9.06 -20.25 11.81
CA TYR A 759 9.73 -21.27 10.99
C TYR A 759 10.85 -20.64 10.14
N GLY A 760 10.54 -19.55 9.42
CA GLY A 760 11.53 -18.76 8.71
C GLY A 760 12.58 -18.18 9.65
N ARG A 761 12.18 -17.67 10.82
CA ARG A 761 13.10 -17.11 11.81
C ARG A 761 14.14 -18.12 12.28
N VAL A 762 13.75 -19.37 12.51
CA VAL A 762 14.68 -20.46 12.87
C VAL A 762 15.75 -20.64 11.79
N THR A 763 15.37 -20.69 10.51
CA THR A 763 16.34 -20.85 9.41
C THR A 763 17.30 -19.66 9.30
N THR A 764 16.78 -18.45 9.46
CA THR A 764 17.59 -17.22 9.41
C THR A 764 18.57 -17.13 10.59
N LEU A 765 18.16 -17.56 11.79
CA LEU A 765 19.03 -17.55 12.98
C LEU A 765 20.25 -18.48 12.83
N ILE A 766 20.10 -19.61 12.12
CA ILE A 766 21.23 -20.47 11.75
C ILE A 766 22.25 -19.66 10.94
N GLN A 767 21.76 -18.99 9.89
CA GLN A 767 22.58 -18.20 8.99
C GLN A 767 23.24 -17.00 9.69
N VAL A 768 22.53 -16.29 10.56
CA VAL A 768 23.09 -15.20 11.37
C VAL A 768 24.26 -15.72 12.22
N GLY A 769 24.06 -16.82 12.95
CA GLY A 769 25.11 -17.41 13.77
C GLY A 769 26.32 -17.89 12.94
N ASP A 770 26.09 -18.49 11.77
CA ASP A 770 27.15 -18.91 10.84
C ASP A 770 28.00 -17.71 10.35
N LEU A 771 27.35 -16.58 10.08
CA LEU A 771 28.02 -15.35 9.66
C LEU A 771 28.81 -14.69 10.81
N HIS A 772 28.31 -14.73 12.05
CA HIS A 772 29.07 -14.30 13.22
C HIS A 772 30.30 -15.18 13.46
N ALA A 773 30.16 -16.51 13.33
CA ALA A 773 31.27 -17.44 13.43
C ALA A 773 32.33 -17.18 12.34
N ALA A 774 31.90 -16.92 11.10
CA ALA A 774 32.78 -16.55 9.99
C ALA A 774 33.54 -15.22 10.21
N ARG A 775 33.01 -14.31 11.04
CA ARG A 775 33.68 -13.09 11.50
C ARG A 775 34.64 -13.31 12.68
N GLY A 776 34.66 -14.52 13.26
CA GLY A 776 35.40 -14.83 14.49
C GLY A 776 34.69 -14.43 15.78
N ASP A 777 33.43 -13.96 15.71
CA ASP A 777 32.62 -13.61 16.87
C ASP A 777 31.85 -14.84 17.37
N LEU A 778 32.59 -15.78 17.97
CA LEU A 778 32.06 -17.05 18.43
C LEU A 778 31.06 -16.90 19.58
N VAL A 779 31.18 -15.84 20.40
CA VAL A 779 30.27 -15.59 21.52
C VAL A 779 28.87 -15.27 20.99
N THR A 780 28.76 -14.33 20.06
CA THR A 780 27.47 -13.99 19.45
C THR A 780 26.93 -15.12 18.59
N ALA A 781 27.80 -15.87 17.90
CA ALA A 781 27.39 -17.03 17.11
C ALA A 781 26.71 -18.11 17.98
N VAL A 782 27.34 -18.50 19.09
CA VAL A 782 26.80 -19.49 20.03
C VAL A 782 25.50 -18.99 20.65
N ALA A 783 25.44 -17.73 21.08
CA ALA A 783 24.21 -17.14 21.62
C ALA A 783 23.06 -17.19 20.60
N THR A 784 23.33 -16.82 19.34
CA THR A 784 22.33 -16.82 18.26
C THR A 784 21.84 -18.22 17.94
N TRP A 785 22.74 -19.21 17.82
CA TRP A 785 22.35 -20.60 17.60
C TRP A 785 21.55 -21.18 18.77
N GLN A 786 21.87 -20.80 20.01
CA GLN A 786 21.11 -21.22 21.17
C GLN A 786 19.68 -20.64 21.15
N THR A 787 19.52 -19.35 20.84
CA THR A 787 18.21 -18.73 20.63
C THR A 787 17.41 -19.43 19.54
N GLY A 788 18.05 -19.75 18.40
CA GLY A 788 17.39 -20.48 17.32
C GLY A 788 17.00 -21.92 17.70
N LEU A 789 17.82 -22.61 18.50
CA LEU A 789 17.52 -23.95 19.00
C LEU A 789 16.34 -23.96 19.97
N ASP A 790 16.25 -22.97 20.85
CA ASP A 790 15.16 -22.87 21.82
C ASP A 790 13.83 -22.57 21.13
N LEU A 791 13.83 -21.64 20.16
CA LEU A 791 12.66 -21.39 19.30
C LEU A 791 12.27 -22.64 18.50
N ALA A 792 13.25 -23.33 17.93
CA ALA A 792 13.02 -24.54 17.16
C ALA A 792 12.39 -25.67 18.01
N ARG A 793 12.71 -25.76 19.31
CA ARG A 793 12.06 -26.69 20.25
C ARG A 793 10.62 -26.31 20.53
N GLU A 794 10.36 -25.02 20.72
CA GLU A 794 9.02 -24.48 20.98
C GLU A 794 8.05 -24.82 19.83
N ILE A 795 8.50 -24.64 18.59
CA ILE A 795 7.67 -24.90 17.39
C ILE A 795 7.76 -26.35 16.87
N ARG A 796 8.45 -27.25 17.59
CA ARG A 796 8.70 -28.65 17.18
C ARG A 796 9.30 -28.77 15.76
N TYR A 797 10.28 -27.92 15.45
CA TYR A 797 10.96 -27.89 14.16
C TYR A 797 11.68 -29.22 13.86
N PRO A 798 11.53 -29.82 12.66
CA PRO A 798 12.07 -31.16 12.39
C PRO A 798 13.60 -31.23 12.26
N HIS A 799 14.29 -30.11 11.96
CA HIS A 799 15.74 -30.11 11.69
C HIS A 799 16.60 -29.52 12.84
N LEU A 800 16.29 -29.87 14.09
CA LEU A 800 17.05 -29.42 15.29
C LEU A 800 18.54 -29.76 15.24
N GLN A 801 18.90 -30.85 14.55
CA GLN A 801 20.29 -31.33 14.46
C GLN A 801 21.24 -30.30 13.83
N ALA A 802 20.73 -29.39 12.99
CA ALA A 802 21.52 -28.34 12.38
C ALA A 802 22.14 -27.38 13.41
N PHE A 803 21.43 -27.07 14.50
CA PHE A 803 21.94 -26.24 15.60
C PHE A 803 22.90 -27.03 16.49
N VAL A 804 22.49 -28.25 16.88
CA VAL A 804 23.30 -29.13 17.75
C VAL A 804 24.69 -29.35 17.17
N LYS A 805 24.76 -29.66 15.86
CA LYS A 805 26.05 -29.86 15.17
C LYS A 805 26.98 -28.63 15.24
N ARG A 806 26.43 -27.42 15.19
CA ARG A 806 27.22 -26.16 15.24
C ARG A 806 27.71 -25.86 16.65
N LEU A 807 26.86 -26.06 17.65
CA LEU A 807 27.19 -25.92 19.07
C LEU A 807 28.26 -26.94 19.50
N ASP A 808 28.15 -28.19 19.03
CA ASP A 808 29.14 -29.23 19.32
C ASP A 808 30.50 -28.91 18.67
N ALA A 809 30.52 -28.47 17.41
CA ALA A 809 31.75 -28.08 16.70
C ALA A 809 32.49 -26.91 17.38
N THR A 810 31.76 -25.96 17.97
CA THR A 810 32.34 -24.83 18.71
C THR A 810 32.84 -25.23 20.11
N SER A 811 32.17 -26.17 20.77
CA SER A 811 32.66 -26.73 22.05
C SER A 811 33.96 -27.53 21.90
N THR A 812 34.16 -28.18 20.74
CA THR A 812 35.37 -28.96 20.44
C THR A 812 36.56 -28.04 20.14
N THR A 813 36.34 -26.98 19.36
CA THR A 813 37.36 -25.96 19.07
C THR A 813 37.76 -25.12 20.29
N ALA A 814 36.86 -24.93 21.26
CA ALA A 814 37.20 -24.31 22.55
C ALA A 814 38.07 -25.21 23.45
N ARG A 815 37.89 -26.54 23.41
CA ARG A 815 38.72 -27.52 24.12
C ARG A 815 40.12 -27.67 23.52
N ASP A 816 40.24 -27.62 22.20
CA ASP A 816 41.54 -27.72 21.50
C ASP A 816 42.39 -26.43 21.63
N ALA A 817 41.83 -25.35 22.17
CA ALA A 817 42.52 -24.07 22.41
C ALA A 817 43.08 -23.92 23.84
N GLU A 818 42.88 -24.89 24.75
CA GLU A 818 43.59 -24.90 26.05
C GLU A 818 45.05 -25.36 25.85
N PRO A 819 46.06 -24.52 26.15
CA PRO A 819 47.45 -24.94 26.05
C PRO A 819 47.78 -25.91 27.19
N ALA A 820 48.52 -26.97 26.86
CA ALA A 820 49.15 -27.89 27.78
C ALA A 820 49.98 -27.15 28.86
N GLN A 821 49.37 -26.89 30.02
CA GLN A 821 50.07 -26.58 31.26
C GLN A 821 49.89 -27.74 32.25
N SER A 822 50.57 -28.84 31.96
CA SER A 822 50.85 -29.88 32.95
C SER A 822 52.24 -30.43 32.69
N GLY A 823 53.24 -29.66 33.10
CA GLY A 823 54.63 -30.10 33.14
C GLY A 823 55.47 -29.21 34.05
N GLN A 824 56.03 -29.84 35.09
CA GLN A 824 57.17 -29.40 35.91
C GLN A 824 56.90 -28.56 37.16
N LEU A 825 56.66 -29.26 38.29
CA LEU A 825 57.33 -28.98 39.56
C LEU A 825 57.91 -30.30 40.09
N GLY A 826 59.22 -30.44 39.96
CA GLY A 826 60.00 -31.55 40.53
C GLY A 826 61.48 -31.29 40.30
N GLY A 827 62.20 -30.92 41.37
CA GLY A 827 63.66 -30.73 41.40
C GLY A 827 64.09 -29.31 41.72
#